data_AF-A0A8X8BNW0-F1
#
_entry.id   AF-A0A8X8BNW0-F1
#
_cell.length_a   1.000
_cell.length_b   1.000
_cell.length_c   1.000
_cell.angle_alpha   90.00
_cell.angle_beta   90.00
_cell.angle_gamma   90.00
#
_symmetry.space_group_name_H-M   'P 1'
#
loop_
_entity.id
_entity.type
_entity.pdbx_description
1 polymer ?
#
loop_
_entity_poly.entity_id
_entity_poly.type
_entity_poly.pdbx_seq_one_letter_code
_entity_poly.pdbx_strand_id
1 'polypeptide(L)'
;MKKGQQSESGTRGHLVDMKEKSIEDSSQEALWSQEQSTETWRRSRDLNDLKEESVWDVETAVRLAVFLHPWPNWTMDSSASTSTKYYVGIDVGTASVRAALVDQEGIVVAVAEEAIQIWEPQPDHYEQSSTDIWARCCVACQKVMQGVDAREIRGIGFDATCSLVVLDKDFQPLAVNAQEDNLRNIIMWMDHRAFEQANEINQKSHRLLQYVGGVMSPEMQPPKLMWLKQCSGTNLQRATTQKKKSASMVAGDTRTWEQAGRSLCTLICKWTYSSETGWDDNFWESIGLEDLLEDGYSKIGSQVCTPGTPLGTGLTKEAAQQLGLREGTAVAASLIDAHAGGLDSPSFKAALQLALKLLIRMMDLQAHTVGDSSISEKPLFVPGVWGPYFSAMVPGFWLNEGGQSATGRLLDFIVRGHAAFPELQRRAEHSGENVYTFLNRRLEEIRGSVPMSSLAADLHVWPDFHGNRSPLADPSLKGMVVGLTLSQTLEDLARLYLATIQAVALGTRHILEAMRAAGHHIDALFMCGGLSKNQLFVQTHADVTGLPIVLSHEVESVLVGAAILGACASGDFTSIQMQTFSLPFPCTTVQNLTSGVAIAHVLHQIDPAWFSEAWLSRIKEDVGDNWRLKANNLKKILQYIVDYYNEVLMQQILDFPMPDLNQVAEHADHMELGRLLQLVLGCAVKCEKKHEYIQIIMTLEESVQHVVMTAIQELLSKETAENLPPEALGDVEQQLKKLSQELSIALSEKEELAQRCQELDIQVASLQEERNSLLAENDVLTDRANQLDSFDDPNTPSGRKIWQTQLQFEQLQEENFRLEAAKDDYRIHCEELEKQLIELQHRNNELTSLAEESRALKDELDVLRNCSDRVVKLEAAVETYRKKLEGLSDLRRQVKTLEDKNMMYMQNTVSLEEELRKANATRAQLETYKRQVQELHKKLADESRRADNVAFEKKQFEEKNEALLKERERLIIERDSLRETTEELSCTQAQQTQLFQAGLLPDGSPSHGNLASEMLPVEYREKFLRLQHENKMLRVQQQGSENERIAELQVMLEEIQRMKNELETELRLSQGRIRELQLQVEDLQKALQGQGEKAEDSHLKRKLDAHMEQLHEAKDEIMKNKELIEDLQPETVQSSLDPKLSPASAEIQTLKNMLAEKDKKILALERECEQAKLREYEEKLIVTAWNNKSLSFQKLAIESRLATRATVSGTPMGQSFLAQQRQVTNARRVLAVSMPSSISK
;
A
#
# COMPACT_ATOMS: atom_id res chain seq x y z
N MET A 1 66.37 -39.31 29.73
CA MET A 1 67.55 -38.47 30.04
C MET A 1 67.15 -37.42 31.10
N LYS A 2 68.12 -36.71 31.70
CA LYS A 2 68.05 -35.72 32.82
C LYS A 2 66.68 -35.01 33.02
N LYS A 3 66.10 -34.93 34.24
CA LYS A 3 66.51 -34.29 35.53
C LYS A 3 66.50 -32.74 35.54
N GLY A 4 65.89 -32.17 36.59
CA GLY A 4 66.04 -30.77 37.06
C GLY A 4 64.67 -30.09 37.32
N GLN A 5 63.94 -30.39 38.41
CA GLN A 5 64.13 -29.96 39.83
C GLN A 5 64.11 -28.43 40.07
N GLN A 6 63.12 -27.98 40.87
CA GLN A 6 63.23 -27.22 42.15
C GLN A 6 61.96 -26.37 42.40
N SER A 7 61.52 -26.04 43.61
CA SER A 7 61.45 -26.72 44.93
C SER A 7 60.76 -25.78 45.94
N GLU A 8 60.38 -26.30 47.13
CA GLU A 8 60.00 -25.54 48.34
C GLU A 8 58.62 -24.83 48.36
N SER A 9 57.92 -24.69 49.49
CA SER A 9 57.97 -25.41 50.79
C SER A 9 56.63 -25.25 51.54
N GLY A 10 56.52 -25.68 52.82
CA GLY A 10 55.27 -25.69 53.61
C GLY A 10 54.65 -24.32 53.91
N THR A 11 53.53 -24.20 54.64
CA THR A 11 53.09 -25.09 55.73
C THR A 11 51.58 -24.93 56.04
N ARG A 12 50.96 -25.99 56.57
CA ARG A 12 49.71 -26.07 57.37
C ARG A 12 48.83 -24.81 57.58
N GLY A 13 47.52 -25.03 57.47
CA GLY A 13 46.59 -24.74 58.58
C GLY A 13 45.35 -23.92 58.22
N HIS A 14 44.17 -24.45 58.55
CA HIS A 14 42.86 -23.77 58.57
C HIS A 14 42.40 -23.07 57.28
N LEU A 15 41.76 -23.81 56.37
CA LEU A 15 40.64 -23.33 55.52
C LEU A 15 39.97 -24.40 54.63
N VAL A 16 40.13 -25.70 54.92
CA VAL A 16 39.55 -26.79 54.10
C VAL A 16 38.11 -27.15 54.52
N ASP A 17 37.78 -27.10 55.81
CA ASP A 17 36.43 -27.40 56.36
C ASP A 17 35.33 -26.38 55.98
N MET A 18 35.62 -25.39 55.13
CA MET A 18 34.62 -24.44 54.60
C MET A 18 34.44 -24.48 53.08
N LYS A 19 35.14 -25.40 52.38
CA LYS A 19 35.04 -25.50 50.91
C LYS A 19 34.39 -26.77 50.36
N GLU A 20 34.26 -27.83 51.15
CA GLU A 20 33.39 -28.97 50.76
C GLU A 20 31.91 -28.62 50.95
N LYS A 21 31.58 -27.83 51.98
CA LYS A 21 30.20 -27.40 52.25
C LYS A 21 29.59 -26.46 51.22
N SER A 22 30.39 -25.69 50.45
CA SER A 22 29.86 -24.83 49.39
C SER A 22 29.69 -25.53 48.03
N ILE A 23 30.09 -26.81 47.92
CA ILE A 23 29.96 -27.62 46.70
C ILE A 23 28.75 -28.56 46.82
N GLU A 24 28.37 -28.98 48.03
CA GLU A 24 27.13 -29.72 48.25
C GLU A 24 25.87 -28.82 48.13
N ASP A 25 25.85 -27.62 48.71
CA ASP A 25 24.70 -26.70 48.60
C ASP A 25 24.44 -26.26 47.14
N SER A 26 25.50 -25.97 46.37
CA SER A 26 25.38 -25.62 44.94
C SER A 26 25.07 -26.82 44.03
N SER A 27 25.23 -28.05 44.54
CA SER A 27 24.74 -29.26 43.86
C SER A 27 23.27 -29.55 44.18
N GLN A 28 22.77 -29.17 45.36
CA GLN A 28 21.35 -29.31 45.71
C GLN A 28 20.46 -28.25 45.03
N GLU A 29 20.88 -26.99 44.92
CA GLU A 29 20.12 -25.98 44.15
C GLU A 29 20.07 -26.31 42.64
N ALA A 30 21.13 -26.93 42.10
CA ALA A 30 21.14 -27.43 40.72
C ALA A 30 20.17 -28.61 40.51
N LEU A 31 20.08 -29.53 41.48
CA LEU A 31 19.12 -30.65 41.43
C LEU A 31 17.66 -30.17 41.57
N TRP A 32 17.37 -29.24 42.48
CA TRP A 32 16.03 -28.66 42.61
C TRP A 32 15.58 -27.85 41.38
N SER A 33 16.50 -27.13 40.73
CA SER A 33 16.21 -26.43 39.47
C SER A 33 16.00 -27.39 38.28
N GLN A 34 16.60 -28.58 38.32
CA GLN A 34 16.46 -29.58 37.25
C GLN A 34 15.20 -30.45 37.43
N GLU A 35 14.73 -30.67 38.67
CA GLU A 35 13.43 -31.31 38.94
C GLU A 35 12.25 -30.41 38.51
N GLN A 36 12.24 -29.11 38.83
CA GLN A 36 11.16 -28.21 38.38
C GLN A 36 11.10 -28.03 36.85
N SER A 37 12.24 -28.14 36.15
CA SER A 37 12.29 -28.10 34.68
C SER A 37 11.76 -29.39 34.03
N THR A 38 11.94 -30.54 34.67
CA THR A 38 11.39 -31.82 34.18
C THR A 38 9.91 -32.01 34.53
N GLU A 39 9.41 -31.33 35.56
CA GLU A 39 7.99 -31.33 35.95
C GLU A 39 7.11 -30.45 35.05
N THR A 40 7.70 -29.43 34.41
CA THR A 40 7.06 -28.65 33.32
C THR A 40 7.12 -29.37 31.97
N TRP A 41 8.18 -30.13 31.67
CA TRP A 41 8.25 -30.95 30.46
C TRP A 41 7.47 -32.29 30.52
N ARG A 42 7.09 -32.77 31.72
CA ARG A 42 6.17 -33.92 31.86
C ARG A 42 4.70 -33.53 31.71
N ARG A 43 4.31 -32.29 32.04
CA ARG A 43 2.93 -31.77 31.87
C ARG A 43 2.53 -31.43 30.42
N SER A 44 3.39 -31.70 29.44
CA SER A 44 3.10 -31.51 28.00
C SER A 44 3.26 -32.82 27.21
N ARG A 45 3.06 -33.97 27.87
CA ARG A 45 3.13 -35.28 27.23
C ARG A 45 2.01 -36.26 27.63
N ASP A 46 0.91 -35.74 28.19
CA ASP A 46 -0.34 -36.47 28.36
C ASP A 46 -1.24 -36.20 27.13
N LEU A 47 -0.86 -36.79 26.00
CA LEU A 47 -1.58 -36.71 24.72
C LEU A 47 -1.95 -38.09 24.16
N ASN A 48 -1.90 -39.13 25.02
CA ASN A 48 -2.12 -40.53 24.66
C ASN A 48 -3.26 -41.23 25.45
N ASP A 49 -3.96 -40.54 26.35
CA ASP A 49 -5.14 -41.09 27.06
C ASP A 49 -6.45 -41.00 26.23
N LEU A 50 -6.39 -40.51 24.99
CA LEU A 50 -7.53 -40.47 24.07
C LEU A 50 -7.76 -41.82 23.36
N LYS A 51 -8.10 -42.86 24.12
CA LYS A 51 -8.66 -44.12 23.62
C LYS A 51 -9.68 -44.76 24.58
N GLU A 52 -10.76 -44.04 24.85
CA GLU A 52 -12.17 -44.51 24.83
C GLU A 52 -13.10 -43.41 25.36
N GLU A 53 -12.88 -42.16 24.93
CA GLU A 53 -13.86 -41.09 25.16
C GLU A 53 -14.75 -40.94 23.93
N SER A 54 -16.05 -40.98 24.19
CA SER A 54 -17.15 -40.92 23.23
C SER A 54 -17.22 -39.59 22.47
N VAL A 55 -17.99 -39.59 21.37
CA VAL A 55 -18.19 -38.53 20.35
C VAL A 55 -18.66 -37.15 20.88
N TRP A 56 -18.69 -36.92 22.19
CA TRP A 56 -19.38 -35.83 22.87
C TRP A 56 -18.52 -35.16 23.97
N ASP A 57 -17.31 -34.73 23.61
CA ASP A 57 -16.46 -33.95 24.51
C ASP A 57 -17.00 -32.53 24.76
N VAL A 58 -16.38 -31.82 25.72
CA VAL A 58 -16.74 -30.44 26.09
C VAL A 58 -16.70 -29.51 24.88
N GLU A 59 -15.69 -29.69 24.03
CA GLU A 59 -15.49 -28.90 22.81
C GLU A 59 -16.60 -29.17 21.78
N THR A 60 -17.04 -30.41 21.62
CA THR A 60 -18.17 -30.80 20.76
C THR A 60 -19.50 -30.28 21.28
N ALA A 61 -19.75 -30.36 22.59
CA ALA A 61 -20.95 -29.80 23.20
C ALA A 61 -21.00 -28.25 23.06
N VAL A 62 -19.85 -27.58 23.15
CA VAL A 62 -19.72 -26.13 22.89
C VAL A 62 -19.88 -25.83 21.38
N ARG A 63 -19.29 -26.61 20.49
CA ARG A 63 -19.43 -26.46 19.02
C ARG A 63 -20.86 -26.71 18.53
N LEU A 64 -21.62 -27.59 19.19
CA LEU A 64 -23.06 -27.74 18.94
C LEU A 64 -23.89 -26.64 19.62
N ALA A 65 -23.43 -26.06 20.73
CA ALA A 65 -24.00 -24.82 21.23
C ALA A 65 -23.80 -23.64 20.25
N VAL A 66 -22.77 -23.63 19.40
CA VAL A 66 -22.62 -22.65 18.30
C VAL A 66 -23.75 -22.76 17.27
N PHE A 67 -24.32 -23.94 17.03
CA PHE A 67 -25.54 -24.09 16.22
C PHE A 67 -26.76 -23.42 16.86
N LEU A 68 -26.76 -23.29 18.19
CA LEU A 68 -27.86 -22.76 19.03
C LEU A 68 -27.58 -21.33 19.55
N HIS A 69 -26.47 -20.72 19.14
CA HIS A 69 -26.02 -19.42 19.64
C HIS A 69 -26.82 -18.29 18.94
N PRO A 70 -27.31 -17.27 19.68
CA PRO A 70 -28.45 -16.48 19.20
C PRO A 70 -28.12 -15.21 18.39
N TRP A 71 -28.57 -15.15 17.13
CA TRP A 71 -28.55 -13.96 16.27
C TRP A 71 -29.94 -13.71 15.65
N PRO A 72 -30.29 -12.47 15.28
CA PRO A 72 -31.63 -12.14 14.83
C PRO A 72 -31.95 -12.71 13.45
N ASN A 73 -32.97 -13.56 13.38
CA ASN A 73 -33.60 -14.02 12.16
C ASN A 73 -34.47 -12.91 11.56
N TRP A 74 -34.32 -12.64 10.27
CA TRP A 74 -35.09 -11.64 9.51
C TRP A 74 -36.48 -12.17 9.12
N THR A 75 -37.34 -12.43 10.11
CA THR A 75 -38.73 -12.85 9.86
C THR A 75 -39.72 -11.71 10.05
N MET A 76 -40.52 -11.45 9.02
CA MET A 76 -41.59 -10.44 9.04
C MET A 76 -42.61 -10.71 10.17
N ASP A 77 -42.60 -9.89 11.22
CA ASP A 77 -43.81 -9.67 12.00
C ASP A 77 -44.76 -8.77 11.20
N SER A 78 -45.69 -9.40 10.49
CA SER A 78 -46.71 -8.72 9.68
C SER A 78 -47.84 -8.10 10.51
N SER A 79 -47.68 -7.95 11.83
CA SER A 79 -48.73 -7.53 12.76
C SER A 79 -48.47 -6.24 13.56
N ALA A 80 -47.50 -5.41 13.16
CA ALA A 80 -47.36 -4.04 13.67
C ALA A 80 -47.09 -3.02 12.55
N SER A 81 -47.86 -1.93 12.50
CA SER A 81 -47.59 -0.80 11.59
C SER A 81 -46.44 0.07 12.14
N THR A 82 -45.20 -0.32 11.85
CA THR A 82 -43.99 0.40 12.26
C THR A 82 -43.41 1.20 11.08
N SER A 83 -42.84 2.37 11.38
CA SER A 83 -42.16 3.22 10.39
C SER A 83 -40.87 2.54 9.92
N THR A 84 -40.58 2.60 8.62
CA THR A 84 -39.32 2.13 8.04
C THR A 84 -38.14 2.79 8.77
N LYS A 85 -37.16 1.99 9.17
CA LYS A 85 -35.91 2.47 9.76
C LYS A 85 -34.87 2.71 8.66
N TYR A 86 -34.03 3.72 8.84
CA TYR A 86 -32.90 4.00 7.96
C TYR A 86 -31.60 4.25 8.72
N TYR A 87 -30.50 4.06 8.02
CA TYR A 87 -29.13 4.26 8.44
C TYR A 87 -28.41 5.13 7.42
N VAL A 88 -27.47 5.96 7.88
CA VAL A 88 -26.66 6.80 6.99
C VAL A 88 -25.23 6.31 7.01
N GLY A 89 -24.68 6.00 5.84
CA GLY A 89 -23.25 5.77 5.64
C GLY A 89 -22.61 6.99 4.99
N ILE A 90 -21.44 7.42 5.48
CA ILE A 90 -20.67 8.52 4.91
C ILE A 90 -19.22 8.08 4.68
N ASP A 91 -18.82 8.07 3.42
CA ASP A 91 -17.45 7.81 2.93
C ASP A 91 -16.74 9.12 2.66
N VAL A 92 -15.54 9.27 3.24
CA VAL A 92 -14.61 10.36 2.94
C VAL A 92 -13.46 9.84 2.09
N GLY A 93 -13.72 9.78 0.78
CA GLY A 93 -12.77 9.38 -0.23
C GLY A 93 -11.69 10.44 -0.52
N THR A 94 -10.87 10.19 -1.55
CA THR A 94 -9.72 11.06 -1.87
C THR A 94 -10.14 12.42 -2.44
N ALA A 95 -11.21 12.50 -3.24
CA ALA A 95 -11.59 13.71 -3.99
C ALA A 95 -13.05 14.17 -3.77
N SER A 96 -13.84 13.39 -3.04
CA SER A 96 -15.21 13.73 -2.66
C SER A 96 -15.61 13.05 -1.35
N VAL A 97 -16.61 13.63 -0.68
CA VAL A 97 -17.41 12.93 0.32
C VAL A 97 -18.63 12.35 -0.39
N ARG A 98 -18.93 11.09 -0.11
CA ARG A 98 -20.18 10.45 -0.51
C ARG A 98 -21.02 10.15 0.73
N ALA A 99 -22.34 10.18 0.58
CA ALA A 99 -23.28 9.72 1.60
C ALA A 99 -24.32 8.81 0.95
N ALA A 100 -24.78 7.79 1.66
CA ALA A 100 -25.94 6.99 1.30
C ALA A 100 -26.96 6.95 2.44
N LEU A 101 -28.24 7.02 2.09
CA LEU A 101 -29.33 6.58 2.95
C LEU A 101 -29.63 5.12 2.60
N VAL A 102 -29.62 4.26 3.61
CA VAL A 102 -29.81 2.82 3.48
C VAL A 102 -30.97 2.39 4.39
N ASP A 103 -31.90 1.57 3.90
CA ASP A 103 -33.00 1.06 4.74
C ASP A 103 -32.58 -0.13 5.62
N GLN A 104 -33.49 -0.62 6.45
CA GLN A 104 -33.26 -1.78 7.33
C GLN A 104 -33.07 -3.09 6.56
N GLU A 105 -33.59 -3.19 5.33
CA GLU A 105 -33.31 -4.26 4.39
C GLU A 105 -31.92 -4.11 3.72
N GLY A 106 -31.20 -3.03 4.03
CA GLY A 106 -29.86 -2.69 3.56
C GLY A 106 -29.82 -2.19 2.12
N ILE A 107 -30.93 -1.77 1.53
CA ILE A 107 -31.04 -1.28 0.15
C ILE A 107 -30.69 0.21 0.14
N VAL A 108 -29.95 0.65 -0.87
CA VAL A 108 -29.59 2.06 -1.03
C VAL A 108 -30.79 2.85 -1.57
N VAL A 109 -31.34 3.74 -0.74
CA VAL A 109 -32.53 4.56 -1.05
C VAL A 109 -32.14 5.86 -1.76
N ALA A 110 -31.04 6.48 -1.33
CA ALA A 110 -30.53 7.72 -1.90
C ALA A 110 -29.01 7.81 -1.75
N VAL A 111 -28.33 8.44 -2.72
CA VAL A 111 -26.88 8.72 -2.69
C VAL A 111 -26.64 10.19 -3.03
N ALA A 112 -25.67 10.82 -2.36
CA ALA A 112 -25.18 12.15 -2.68
C ALA A 112 -23.65 12.18 -2.67
N GLU A 113 -23.07 13.06 -3.49
CA GLU A 113 -21.63 13.27 -3.60
C GLU A 113 -21.32 14.78 -3.56
N GLU A 114 -20.25 15.15 -2.86
CA GLU A 114 -19.74 16.51 -2.70
C GLU A 114 -18.22 16.52 -2.88
N ALA A 115 -17.71 17.27 -3.85
CA ALA A 115 -16.26 17.39 -4.08
C ALA A 115 -15.56 18.13 -2.92
N ILE A 116 -14.36 17.67 -2.56
CA ILE A 116 -13.51 18.27 -1.51
C ILE A 116 -12.25 18.90 -2.08
N GLN A 117 -11.74 19.92 -1.39
CA GLN A 117 -10.55 20.62 -1.85
C GLN A 117 -9.25 19.84 -1.54
N ILE A 118 -8.46 19.58 -2.58
CA ILE A 118 -7.11 19.02 -2.53
C ILE A 118 -6.11 20.11 -2.92
N TRP A 119 -4.95 20.13 -2.26
CA TRP A 119 -3.81 20.95 -2.66
C TRP A 119 -2.56 20.08 -2.87
N GLU A 120 -1.82 20.36 -3.94
CA GLU A 120 -0.54 19.74 -4.29
C GLU A 120 0.52 20.87 -4.38
N PRO A 121 1.09 21.33 -3.25
CA PRO A 121 2.00 22.48 -3.25
C PRO A 121 3.35 22.21 -3.94
N GLN A 122 3.79 20.96 -3.96
CA GLN A 122 4.98 20.47 -4.65
C GLN A 122 4.82 18.95 -4.89
N PRO A 123 5.66 18.30 -5.73
CA PRO A 123 5.61 16.85 -5.93
C PRO A 123 5.63 16.09 -4.60
N ASP A 124 4.89 14.97 -4.57
CA ASP A 124 4.77 14.06 -3.41
C ASP A 124 4.14 14.66 -2.14
N HIS A 125 3.73 15.94 -2.16
CA HIS A 125 3.00 16.60 -1.07
C HIS A 125 1.52 16.79 -1.43
N TYR A 126 0.62 16.25 -0.61
CA TYR A 126 -0.83 16.26 -0.81
C TYR A 126 -1.56 16.66 0.48
N GLU A 127 -2.31 17.77 0.41
CA GLU A 127 -2.93 18.43 1.56
C GLU A 127 -4.44 18.59 1.38
N GLN A 128 -5.15 18.58 2.52
CA GLN A 128 -6.61 18.71 2.61
C GLN A 128 -7.01 19.57 3.83
N SER A 129 -8.32 19.88 3.94
CA SER A 129 -8.88 20.66 5.04
C SER A 129 -9.96 19.89 5.79
N SER A 130 -9.80 19.69 7.11
CA SER A 130 -10.86 19.04 7.91
C SER A 130 -12.15 19.86 7.96
N THR A 131 -12.05 21.19 7.77
CA THR A 131 -13.19 22.10 7.81
C THR A 131 -14.04 22.00 6.55
N ASP A 132 -13.42 21.97 5.36
CA ASP A 132 -14.14 21.82 4.09
C ASP A 132 -14.80 20.44 4.01
N ILE A 133 -14.07 19.38 4.34
CA ILE A 133 -14.61 18.03 4.27
C ILE A 133 -15.76 17.86 5.27
N TRP A 134 -15.67 18.42 6.48
CA TRP A 134 -16.79 18.39 7.43
C TRP A 134 -18.05 19.10 6.87
N ALA A 135 -17.87 20.25 6.20
CA ALA A 135 -18.96 20.93 5.53
C ALA A 135 -19.56 20.08 4.39
N ARG A 136 -18.74 19.34 3.63
CA ARG A 136 -19.23 18.39 2.61
C ARG A 136 -20.00 17.22 3.20
N CYS A 137 -19.54 16.62 4.31
CA CYS A 137 -20.30 15.58 5.03
C CYS A 137 -21.70 16.08 5.42
N CYS A 138 -21.81 17.31 5.93
CA CYS A 138 -23.10 17.90 6.28
C CYS A 138 -24.01 18.05 5.06
N VAL A 139 -23.52 18.59 3.95
CA VAL A 139 -24.31 18.78 2.71
C VAL A 139 -24.73 17.44 2.10
N ALA A 140 -23.83 16.46 2.01
CA ALA A 140 -24.13 15.13 1.49
C ALA A 140 -25.16 14.40 2.35
N CYS A 141 -25.03 14.45 3.68
CA CYS A 141 -25.99 13.88 4.62
C CYS A 141 -27.39 14.50 4.47
N GLN A 142 -27.48 15.84 4.48
CA GLN A 142 -28.75 16.55 4.31
C GLN A 142 -29.44 16.22 2.98
N LYS A 143 -28.67 16.02 1.90
CA LYS A 143 -29.19 15.63 0.58
C LYS A 143 -29.83 14.24 0.58
N VAL A 144 -29.18 13.22 1.16
CA VAL A 144 -29.74 11.85 1.15
C VAL A 144 -30.94 11.67 2.06
N MET A 145 -31.08 12.52 3.09
CA MET A 145 -32.23 12.51 4.01
C MET A 145 -33.41 13.37 3.52
N GLN A 146 -33.33 13.98 2.33
CA GLN A 146 -34.36 14.91 1.86
C GLN A 146 -35.70 14.20 1.64
N GLY A 147 -36.67 14.47 2.53
CA GLY A 147 -38.01 13.87 2.48
C GLY A 147 -38.24 12.73 3.48
N VAL A 148 -37.23 12.38 4.29
CA VAL A 148 -37.31 11.35 5.34
C VAL A 148 -37.42 12.03 6.71
N ASP A 149 -38.15 11.42 7.66
CA ASP A 149 -38.23 11.97 9.03
C ASP A 149 -36.94 11.67 9.79
N ALA A 150 -36.31 12.68 10.39
CA ALA A 150 -35.10 12.51 11.21
C ALA A 150 -35.30 11.57 12.43
N ARG A 151 -36.54 11.16 12.74
CA ARG A 151 -36.87 10.11 13.73
C ARG A 151 -36.71 8.68 13.19
N GLU A 152 -36.77 8.51 11.87
CA GLU A 152 -36.59 7.22 11.19
C GLU A 152 -35.10 6.89 10.98
N ILE A 153 -34.22 7.89 11.03
CA ILE A 153 -32.77 7.68 11.03
C ILE A 153 -32.31 7.20 12.40
N ARG A 154 -31.83 5.95 12.46
CA ARG A 154 -31.49 5.23 13.69
C ARG A 154 -30.02 5.37 14.09
N GLY A 155 -29.14 5.39 13.11
CA GLY A 155 -27.70 5.51 13.32
C GLY A 155 -26.97 6.00 12.08
N ILE A 156 -25.76 6.51 12.31
CA ILE A 156 -24.85 7.00 11.28
C ILE A 156 -23.46 6.39 11.49
N GLY A 157 -22.88 5.88 10.41
CA GLY A 157 -21.51 5.38 10.39
C GLY A 157 -20.65 6.14 9.39
N PHE A 158 -19.35 6.09 9.64
CA PHE A 158 -18.36 6.82 8.86
C PHE A 158 -17.19 5.92 8.52
N ASP A 159 -16.72 6.07 7.29
CA ASP A 159 -15.43 5.61 6.82
C ASP A 159 -14.65 6.76 6.15
N ALA A 160 -13.35 6.57 5.97
CA ALA A 160 -12.47 7.59 5.40
C ALA A 160 -11.15 6.98 4.91
N THR A 161 -10.49 7.68 3.98
CA THR A 161 -9.07 7.46 3.70
C THR A 161 -8.22 7.56 4.98
N CYS A 162 -7.11 6.82 5.06
CA CYS A 162 -6.20 6.85 6.21
C CYS A 162 -5.27 8.08 6.25
N SER A 163 -5.84 9.29 6.12
CA SER A 163 -5.13 10.57 6.15
C SER A 163 -4.89 11.07 7.60
N LEU A 164 -3.87 11.91 7.81
CA LEU A 164 -3.51 12.48 9.13
C LEU A 164 -4.14 13.85 9.31
N VAL A 165 -5.00 14.03 10.32
CA VAL A 165 -5.58 15.33 10.69
C VAL A 165 -4.86 15.90 11.91
N VAL A 166 -4.38 17.14 11.80
CA VAL A 166 -3.68 17.85 12.89
C VAL A 166 -4.55 18.99 13.44
N LEU A 167 -4.62 19.07 14.77
CA LEU A 167 -5.44 20.04 15.51
C LEU A 167 -4.66 20.57 16.72
N ASP A 168 -5.04 21.74 17.23
CA ASP A 168 -4.59 22.22 18.54
C ASP A 168 -5.42 21.65 19.70
N LYS A 169 -5.00 21.97 20.93
CA LYS A 169 -5.66 21.57 22.18
C LYS A 169 -7.14 21.99 22.29
N ASP A 170 -7.53 23.06 21.58
CA ASP A 170 -8.86 23.66 21.54
C ASP A 170 -9.65 23.15 20.30
N PHE A 171 -9.15 22.06 19.69
CA PHE A 171 -9.69 21.35 18.53
C PHE A 171 -9.78 22.19 17.25
N GLN A 172 -9.02 23.28 17.14
CA GLN A 172 -8.96 24.08 15.92
C GLN A 172 -7.97 23.48 14.92
N PRO A 173 -8.22 23.65 13.60
CA PRO A 173 -7.28 23.29 12.54
C PRO A 173 -5.89 23.90 12.77
N LEU A 174 -4.83 23.09 12.66
CA LEU A 174 -3.45 23.52 12.80
C LEU A 174 -2.64 23.15 11.55
N ALA A 175 -1.91 24.13 11.00
CA ALA A 175 -1.21 24.00 9.74
C ALA A 175 -0.19 22.83 9.69
N VAL A 176 -0.25 22.05 8.59
CA VAL A 176 0.76 21.02 8.25
C VAL A 176 1.66 21.42 7.07
N ASN A 177 1.58 22.69 6.68
CA ASN A 177 2.20 23.28 5.49
C ASN A 177 3.20 24.38 5.86
N ALA A 178 4.13 24.69 4.95
CA ALA A 178 5.18 25.69 5.15
C ALA A 178 4.66 27.15 5.19
N GLN A 179 3.42 27.40 4.80
CA GLN A 179 2.79 28.73 4.78
C GLN A 179 2.04 29.06 6.09
N GLU A 180 2.03 28.14 7.06
CA GLU A 180 1.26 28.23 8.31
C GLU A 180 -0.26 28.45 8.11
N ASP A 181 -0.80 28.03 6.96
CA ASP A 181 -2.25 28.08 6.70
C ASP A 181 -2.98 26.99 7.49
N ASN A 182 -3.64 27.40 8.58
CA ASN A 182 -4.41 26.49 9.43
C ASN A 182 -5.56 25.77 8.72
N LEU A 183 -6.07 26.26 7.58
CA LEU A 183 -7.10 25.53 6.83
C LEU A 183 -6.54 24.27 6.16
N ARG A 184 -5.23 24.24 5.87
CA ARG A 184 -4.49 23.07 5.35
C ARG A 184 -3.88 22.31 6.52
N ASN A 185 -4.72 21.51 7.19
CA ASN A 185 -4.39 20.77 8.41
C ASN A 185 -4.42 19.24 8.25
N ILE A 186 -4.57 18.73 7.02
CA ILE A 186 -4.55 17.31 6.72
C ILE A 186 -3.36 16.99 5.82
N ILE A 187 -2.51 16.04 6.25
CA ILE A 187 -1.56 15.34 5.37
C ILE A 187 -2.30 14.12 4.80
N MET A 188 -2.52 14.10 3.48
CA MET A 188 -3.30 13.03 2.86
C MET A 188 -2.63 11.66 2.98
N TRP A 189 -3.38 10.59 2.84
CA TRP A 189 -2.86 9.22 2.85
C TRP A 189 -1.71 9.04 1.84
N MET A 190 -1.89 9.54 0.60
CA MET A 190 -0.93 9.45 -0.52
C MET A 190 0.27 10.40 -0.45
N ASP A 191 0.38 11.19 0.61
CA ASP A 191 1.51 12.09 0.79
C ASP A 191 2.77 11.31 1.18
N HIS A 192 3.85 11.49 0.40
CA HIS A 192 5.13 10.80 0.56
C HIS A 192 6.23 11.73 1.11
N ARG A 193 5.89 12.93 1.64
CA ARG A 193 6.87 13.88 2.24
C ARG A 193 7.72 13.26 3.35
N ALA A 194 7.20 12.22 3.99
CA ALA A 194 7.80 11.50 5.10
C ALA A 194 8.71 10.32 4.68
N PHE A 195 9.18 10.28 3.42
CA PHE A 195 10.02 9.21 2.87
C PHE A 195 11.29 8.95 3.70
N GLU A 196 12.03 9.99 4.06
CA GLU A 196 13.27 9.86 4.84
C GLU A 196 13.01 9.35 6.26
N GLN A 197 11.91 9.79 6.89
CA GLN A 197 11.50 9.33 8.22
C GLN A 197 11.06 7.86 8.20
N ALA A 198 10.36 7.43 7.15
CA ALA A 198 10.06 6.01 6.94
C ALA A 198 11.35 5.18 6.80
N ASN A 199 12.33 5.66 6.04
CA ASN A 199 13.64 5.01 5.92
C ASN A 199 14.38 4.93 7.27
N GLU A 200 14.38 5.98 8.09
CA GLU A 200 15.00 5.97 9.42
C GLU A 200 14.32 4.97 10.35
N ILE A 201 12.98 4.89 10.33
CA ILE A 201 12.22 3.92 11.12
C ILE A 201 12.53 2.48 10.66
N ASN A 202 12.60 2.24 9.35
CA ASN A 202 12.93 0.93 8.78
C ASN A 202 14.35 0.47 9.15
N GLN A 203 15.34 1.37 9.14
CA GLN A 203 16.72 1.07 9.55
C GLN A 203 16.82 0.60 11.02
N LYS A 204 15.92 1.07 11.90
CA LYS A 204 15.89 0.65 13.32
C LYS A 204 15.45 -0.80 13.52
N SER A 205 14.90 -1.47 12.49
CA SER A 205 14.54 -2.90 12.51
C SER A 205 13.65 -3.30 13.70
N HIS A 206 12.74 -2.40 14.13
CA HIS A 206 11.91 -2.61 15.32
C HIS A 206 10.94 -3.79 15.13
N ARG A 207 10.65 -4.54 16.20
CA ARG A 207 9.78 -5.73 16.16
C ARG A 207 8.43 -5.49 15.49
N LEU A 208 7.86 -4.29 15.65
CA LEU A 208 6.55 -3.93 15.07
C LEU A 208 6.55 -3.88 13.53
N LEU A 209 7.72 -3.79 12.88
CA LEU A 209 7.81 -3.82 11.43
C LEU A 209 7.25 -5.12 10.83
N GLN A 210 7.26 -6.21 11.59
CA GLN A 210 6.65 -7.48 11.17
C GLN A 210 5.15 -7.36 10.85
N TYR A 211 4.43 -6.44 11.51
CA TYR A 211 3.00 -6.19 11.28
C TYR A 211 2.72 -5.24 10.10
N VAL A 212 3.77 -4.77 9.40
CA VAL A 212 3.65 -3.92 8.20
C VAL A 212 4.44 -4.53 7.04
N GLY A 213 4.57 -5.87 7.01
CA GLY A 213 5.27 -6.60 5.95
C GLY A 213 6.80 -6.47 5.98
N GLY A 214 7.37 -5.94 7.07
CA GLY A 214 8.80 -5.70 7.25
C GLY A 214 9.28 -4.30 6.87
N VAL A 215 8.48 -3.51 6.15
CA VAL A 215 8.83 -2.16 5.67
C VAL A 215 7.66 -1.20 5.90
N MET A 216 7.86 -0.23 6.80
CA MET A 216 6.91 0.85 7.03
C MET A 216 6.87 1.80 5.83
N SER A 217 5.67 2.06 5.33
CA SER A 217 5.41 3.01 4.23
C SER A 217 5.40 4.46 4.74
N PRO A 218 5.89 5.45 3.95
CA PRO A 218 5.74 6.87 4.27
C PRO A 218 4.27 7.32 4.37
N GLU A 219 3.33 6.55 3.82
CA GLU A 219 1.90 6.80 3.91
C GLU A 219 1.33 6.59 5.32
N MET A 220 2.04 5.83 6.16
CA MET A 220 1.67 5.56 7.56
C MET A 220 1.90 6.78 8.47
N GLN A 221 1.37 6.70 9.69
CA GLN A 221 1.28 7.84 10.58
C GLN A 221 2.60 8.14 11.33
N PRO A 222 3.35 7.16 11.87
CA PRO A 222 4.61 7.45 12.56
C PRO A 222 5.64 8.24 11.72
N PRO A 223 5.88 7.93 10.42
CA PRO A 223 6.73 8.75 9.57
C PRO A 223 6.22 10.20 9.42
N LYS A 224 4.92 10.40 9.20
CA LYS A 224 4.29 11.73 9.04
C LYS A 224 4.38 12.56 10.33
N LEU A 225 4.22 11.94 11.49
CA LEU A 225 4.39 12.56 12.80
C LEU A 225 5.85 12.98 13.06
N MET A 226 6.79 12.11 12.70
CA MET A 226 8.23 12.36 12.79
C MET A 226 8.66 13.51 11.86
N TRP A 227 8.12 13.55 10.63
CA TRP A 227 8.32 14.66 9.69
C TRP A 227 7.78 15.98 10.28
N LEU A 228 6.57 15.97 10.86
CA LEU A 228 6.00 17.15 11.53
C LEU A 228 6.85 17.63 12.71
N LYS A 229 7.45 16.73 13.50
CA LYS A 229 8.38 17.09 14.60
C LYS A 229 9.63 17.81 14.07
N GLN A 230 10.19 17.30 12.98
CA GLN A 230 11.46 17.77 12.42
C GLN A 230 11.30 19.06 11.59
N CYS A 231 10.28 19.16 10.75
CA CYS A 231 10.09 20.29 9.83
C CYS A 231 9.37 21.49 10.48
N SER A 232 8.65 21.31 11.59
CA SER A 232 7.91 22.38 12.25
C SER A 232 8.22 22.47 13.75
N GLY A 233 9.42 23.00 14.05
CA GLY A 233 9.99 23.07 15.41
C GLY A 233 9.18 23.83 16.47
N THR A 234 8.04 24.43 16.11
CA THR A 234 7.05 25.04 17.03
C THR A 234 5.65 24.43 16.90
N ASN A 235 5.28 23.82 15.77
CA ASN A 235 3.90 23.35 15.58
C ASN A 235 3.64 22.00 16.23
N LEU A 236 4.59 21.04 16.29
CA LEU A 236 4.31 19.80 17.03
C LEU A 236 4.16 20.06 18.54
N GLN A 237 4.94 20.99 19.11
CA GLN A 237 4.79 21.42 20.52
C GLN A 237 3.45 22.10 20.81
N ARG A 238 2.79 22.67 19.79
CA ARG A 238 1.46 23.30 19.88
C ARG A 238 0.34 22.36 19.43
N ALA A 239 0.67 21.33 18.67
CA ALA A 239 -0.25 20.33 18.17
C ALA A 239 -0.63 19.37 19.29
N THR A 240 -1.90 18.99 19.29
CA THR A 240 -2.24 17.63 19.65
C THR A 240 -2.28 16.83 18.35
N THR A 241 -1.32 15.95 18.12
CA THR A 241 -1.30 15.03 16.97
C THR A 241 -2.30 13.89 17.09
N GLN A 242 -3.50 14.24 17.53
CA GLN A 242 -4.81 13.69 17.20
C GLN A 242 -5.84 14.01 18.29
N LYS A 243 -6.87 14.78 17.94
CA LYS A 243 -8.08 14.89 18.76
C LYS A 243 -9.39 14.86 17.96
N LYS A 244 -9.36 14.27 16.77
CA LYS A 244 -10.55 13.73 16.09
C LYS A 244 -10.22 12.42 15.37
N LYS A 245 -11.22 11.55 15.32
CA LYS A 245 -11.03 10.12 15.12
C LYS A 245 -10.93 9.76 13.65
N SER A 246 -10.37 8.59 13.40
CA SER A 246 -10.16 8.02 12.06
C SER A 246 -11.43 7.59 11.31
N ALA A 247 -12.60 7.98 11.81
CA ALA A 247 -13.77 8.42 11.06
C ALA A 247 -14.65 9.21 12.05
N SER A 248 -15.70 9.88 11.56
CA SER A 248 -16.36 11.01 12.21
C SER A 248 -15.52 12.29 12.19
N MET A 249 -15.58 12.99 11.06
CA MET A 249 -15.40 14.45 11.00
C MET A 249 -16.51 15.23 11.74
N VAL A 250 -17.52 14.51 12.25
CA VAL A 250 -18.68 15.07 12.96
C VAL A 250 -18.36 15.65 14.32
N ALA A 251 -19.20 16.63 14.70
CA ALA A 251 -19.35 17.27 16.01
C ALA A 251 -18.37 18.41 16.31
N GLY A 252 -18.89 19.64 16.24
CA GLY A 252 -18.30 20.81 16.91
C GLY A 252 -18.61 20.81 18.43
N ASP A 253 -17.73 21.48 19.19
CA ASP A 253 -17.74 21.69 20.65
C ASP A 253 -17.75 20.44 21.57
N THR A 254 -16.65 20.02 22.20
CA THR A 254 -15.72 20.61 23.22
C THR A 254 -15.98 20.27 24.70
N ARG A 255 -17.11 19.63 25.09
CA ARG A 255 -17.35 19.30 26.52
C ARG A 255 -17.77 17.88 26.92
N THR A 256 -18.13 17.00 25.99
CA THR A 256 -18.45 15.58 26.28
C THR A 256 -17.40 14.59 25.75
N TRP A 257 -16.25 15.10 25.29
CA TRP A 257 -15.24 14.34 24.54
C TRP A 257 -14.46 13.29 25.35
N GLU A 258 -14.40 13.42 26.69
CA GLU A 258 -13.61 12.54 27.57
C GLU A 258 -14.07 11.07 27.57
N GLN A 259 -15.21 10.75 26.95
CA GLN A 259 -15.87 9.43 27.01
C GLN A 259 -15.90 8.66 25.69
N ALA A 260 -15.20 9.13 24.65
CA ALA A 260 -15.41 8.64 23.29
C ALA A 260 -14.11 8.11 22.64
N GLY A 261 -13.95 6.78 22.53
CA GLY A 261 -12.72 6.13 22.02
C GLY A 261 -12.48 6.18 20.50
N ARG A 262 -11.24 5.90 20.10
CA ARG A 262 -10.77 5.75 18.70
C ARG A 262 -11.11 4.38 18.13
N SER A 263 -11.27 4.26 16.81
CA SER A 263 -11.41 2.93 16.18
C SER A 263 -10.10 2.12 16.20
N LEU A 264 -10.24 0.86 16.59
CA LEU A 264 -9.20 -0.17 16.57
C LEU A 264 -8.62 -0.38 15.17
N CYS A 265 -9.46 -0.30 14.12
CA CYS A 265 -9.09 -0.48 12.72
C CYS A 265 -7.88 0.38 12.35
N THR A 266 -8.01 1.70 12.43
CA THR A 266 -6.93 2.61 12.01
C THR A 266 -5.74 2.55 12.94
N LEU A 267 -5.97 2.36 14.23
CA LEU A 267 -4.92 2.28 15.24
C LEU A 267 -3.96 1.12 14.93
N ILE A 268 -4.50 -0.08 14.74
CA ILE A 268 -3.68 -1.24 14.41
C ILE A 268 -3.07 -1.07 13.02
N CYS A 269 -3.89 -0.80 12.00
CA CYS A 269 -3.43 -0.85 10.61
C CYS A 269 -2.43 0.26 10.21
N LYS A 270 -2.40 1.40 10.93
CA LYS A 270 -1.67 2.60 10.49
C LYS A 270 -0.90 3.34 11.59
N TRP A 271 -1.13 3.02 12.88
CA TRP A 271 -0.43 3.62 14.04
C TRP A 271 0.43 2.62 14.82
N THR A 272 0.54 1.36 14.39
CA THR A 272 1.29 0.28 15.08
C THR A 272 0.77 -0.08 16.48
N TYR A 273 -0.52 0.19 16.76
CA TYR A 273 -1.18 -0.28 17.97
C TYR A 273 -1.35 -1.81 17.96
N SER A 274 -1.34 -2.43 19.13
CA SER A 274 -1.66 -3.85 19.32
C SER A 274 -2.97 -4.00 20.10
N SER A 275 -3.89 -4.84 19.61
CA SER A 275 -5.09 -5.24 20.35
C SER A 275 -4.81 -5.97 21.65
N GLU A 276 -3.66 -6.65 21.74
CA GLU A 276 -3.29 -7.49 22.89
C GLU A 276 -2.50 -6.70 23.93
N THR A 277 -1.59 -5.82 23.49
CA THR A 277 -0.61 -5.15 24.37
C THR A 277 -0.76 -3.63 24.41
N GLY A 278 -1.63 -3.04 23.59
CA GLY A 278 -1.80 -1.59 23.48
C GLY A 278 -0.70 -0.90 22.67
N TRP A 279 -0.28 0.28 23.14
CA TRP A 279 0.87 1.01 22.58
C TRP A 279 2.21 0.40 23.02
N ASP A 280 3.25 0.54 22.21
CA ASP A 280 4.62 0.12 22.56
C ASP A 280 5.49 1.36 22.79
N ASP A 281 5.75 1.70 24.05
CA ASP A 281 6.50 2.91 24.42
C ASP A 281 7.90 2.91 23.82
N ASN A 282 8.58 1.75 23.80
CA ASN A 282 9.92 1.60 23.25
C ASN A 282 9.96 2.00 21.76
N PHE A 283 8.88 1.73 21.01
CA PHE A 283 8.81 2.13 19.60
C PHE A 283 8.81 3.65 19.48
N TRP A 284 7.88 4.33 20.15
CA TRP A 284 7.72 5.78 20.09
C TRP A 284 8.95 6.52 20.64
N GLU A 285 9.55 6.04 21.73
CA GLU A 285 10.83 6.54 22.25
C GLU A 285 11.97 6.36 21.22
N SER A 286 12.10 5.17 20.61
CA SER A 286 13.18 4.90 19.65
C SER A 286 13.13 5.75 18.37
N ILE A 287 11.96 6.27 18.03
CA ILE A 287 11.74 7.15 16.87
C ILE A 287 11.69 8.65 17.26
N GLY A 288 11.94 8.96 18.53
CA GLY A 288 11.95 10.34 19.04
C GLY A 288 10.57 10.99 19.01
N LEU A 289 9.52 10.24 19.39
CA LEU A 289 8.13 10.68 19.53
C LEU A 289 7.57 10.34 20.94
N GLU A 290 8.45 10.35 21.95
CA GLU A 290 8.17 10.12 23.36
C GLU A 290 7.16 11.12 23.95
N ASP A 291 7.04 12.31 23.35
CA ASP A 291 6.04 13.32 23.72
C ASP A 291 4.60 12.87 23.41
N LEU A 292 4.39 11.82 22.62
CA LEU A 292 3.07 11.25 22.36
C LEU A 292 2.59 10.32 23.49
N LEU A 293 3.48 9.94 24.42
CA LEU A 293 3.18 9.09 25.59
C LEU A 293 2.52 9.89 26.74
N GLU A 294 2.71 11.21 26.74
CA GLU A 294 2.24 12.15 27.78
C GLU A 294 0.72 12.04 28.03
N ASP A 295 0.34 12.25 29.30
CA ASP A 295 -1.04 12.17 29.80
C ASP A 295 -1.78 10.86 29.42
N GLY A 296 -1.04 9.74 29.36
CA GLY A 296 -1.60 8.43 29.02
C GLY A 296 -2.00 8.35 27.55
N TYR A 297 -1.08 8.71 26.64
CA TYR A 297 -1.29 8.74 25.20
C TYR A 297 -2.39 9.73 24.76
N SER A 298 -2.67 10.79 25.52
CA SER A 298 -3.82 11.68 25.28
C SER A 298 -3.83 12.32 23.89
N LYS A 299 -2.65 12.55 23.31
CA LYS A 299 -2.44 13.08 21.96
C LYS A 299 -2.74 12.07 20.85
N ILE A 300 -2.65 10.77 21.10
CA ILE A 300 -2.85 9.72 20.07
C ILE A 300 -4.00 8.76 20.37
N GLY A 301 -4.62 8.85 21.54
CA GLY A 301 -5.80 8.10 21.95
C GLY A 301 -5.54 7.12 23.09
N SER A 302 -6.20 7.36 24.22
CA SER A 302 -6.17 6.55 25.43
C SER A 302 -7.27 5.48 25.50
N GLN A 303 -8.38 5.68 24.78
CA GLN A 303 -9.52 4.77 24.72
C GLN A 303 -9.71 4.25 23.28
N VAL A 304 -9.90 2.94 23.14
CA VAL A 304 -10.05 2.25 21.85
C VAL A 304 -11.37 1.48 21.81
N CYS A 305 -12.03 1.50 20.66
CA CYS A 305 -13.32 0.86 20.39
C CYS A 305 -13.22 0.02 19.12
N THR A 306 -13.82 -1.16 19.12
CA THR A 306 -14.00 -1.96 17.90
C THR A 306 -14.98 -1.26 16.94
N PRO A 307 -14.82 -1.42 15.61
CA PRO A 307 -15.77 -0.90 14.62
C PRO A 307 -17.23 -1.25 14.95
N GLY A 308 -18.17 -0.36 14.64
CA GLY A 308 -19.60 -0.56 14.90
C GLY A 308 -20.03 -0.33 16.35
N THR A 309 -19.10 -0.20 17.31
CA THR A 309 -19.41 0.17 18.70
C THR A 309 -20.05 1.57 18.76
N PRO A 310 -21.14 1.80 19.53
CA PRO A 310 -21.69 3.14 19.74
C PRO A 310 -20.71 4.05 20.47
N LEU A 311 -20.49 5.24 19.93
CA LEU A 311 -19.61 6.26 20.50
C LEU A 311 -20.39 7.21 21.43
N GLY A 312 -20.04 7.20 22.72
CA GLY A 312 -20.64 8.08 23.73
C GLY A 312 -22.17 7.92 23.78
N THR A 313 -22.88 9.04 23.76
CA THR A 313 -24.35 9.10 23.72
C THR A 313 -24.90 9.40 22.32
N GLY A 314 -24.14 9.11 21.25
CA GLY A 314 -24.49 9.48 19.88
C GLY A 314 -24.17 10.94 19.53
N LEU A 315 -24.85 11.50 18.53
CA LEU A 315 -24.63 12.85 18.02
C LEU A 315 -24.85 13.92 19.11
N THR A 316 -23.91 14.85 19.23
CA THR A 316 -24.12 16.09 19.99
C THR A 316 -25.19 16.95 19.33
N LYS A 317 -25.74 17.90 20.08
CA LYS A 317 -26.76 18.83 19.58
C LYS A 317 -26.28 19.64 18.38
N GLU A 318 -25.03 20.11 18.43
CA GLU A 318 -24.37 20.90 17.40
C GLU A 318 -24.14 20.05 16.15
N ALA A 319 -23.68 18.81 16.33
CA ALA A 319 -23.51 17.83 15.27
C ALA A 319 -24.83 17.51 14.56
N ALA A 320 -25.88 17.23 15.35
CA ALA A 320 -27.21 16.92 14.88
C ALA A 320 -27.79 18.09 14.07
N GLN A 321 -27.64 19.33 14.55
CA GLN A 321 -28.07 20.52 13.83
C GLN A 321 -27.31 20.72 12.50
N GLN A 322 -26.02 20.42 12.45
CA GLN A 322 -25.21 20.53 11.23
C GLN A 322 -25.54 19.43 10.21
N LEU A 323 -25.77 18.19 10.64
CA LEU A 323 -26.15 17.08 9.76
C LEU A 323 -27.63 17.11 9.33
N GLY A 324 -28.51 17.77 10.08
CA GLY A 324 -29.97 17.66 9.89
C GLY A 324 -30.58 16.44 10.59
N LEU A 325 -29.92 15.93 11.64
CA LEU A 325 -30.31 14.76 12.43
C LEU A 325 -30.83 15.15 13.82
N ARG A 326 -31.16 14.14 14.63
CA ARG A 326 -31.55 14.33 16.04
C ARG A 326 -30.33 14.21 16.96
N GLU A 327 -30.34 15.02 18.02
CA GLU A 327 -29.44 14.83 19.16
C GLU A 327 -29.64 13.42 19.72
N GLY A 328 -28.53 12.71 19.95
CA GLY A 328 -28.55 11.31 20.39
C GLY A 328 -28.74 10.24 19.31
N THR A 329 -28.83 10.58 18.01
CA THR A 329 -28.74 9.55 16.94
C THR A 329 -27.41 8.80 17.08
N ALA A 330 -27.44 7.47 17.02
CA ALA A 330 -26.25 6.66 17.30
C ALA A 330 -25.12 6.91 16.28
N VAL A 331 -23.88 6.99 16.76
CA VAL A 331 -22.68 7.19 15.92
C VAL A 331 -21.75 6.01 16.14
N ALA A 332 -21.34 5.37 15.05
CA ALA A 332 -20.48 4.19 15.11
C ALA A 332 -18.99 4.52 15.23
N ALA A 333 -18.25 3.62 15.87
CA ALA A 333 -16.80 3.54 15.73
C ALA A 333 -16.41 3.20 14.28
N SER A 334 -15.40 3.93 13.81
CA SER A 334 -14.91 4.02 12.43
C SER A 334 -14.50 2.70 11.76
N LEU A 335 -14.49 2.71 10.43
CA LEU A 335 -13.53 1.97 9.61
C LEU A 335 -12.71 2.91 8.72
N ILE A 336 -11.64 2.39 8.14
CA ILE A 336 -11.00 2.97 6.94
C ILE A 336 -11.83 2.55 5.73
N ASP A 337 -11.91 3.41 4.71
CA ASP A 337 -12.66 3.21 3.45
C ASP A 337 -12.56 1.79 2.85
N ALA A 338 -11.34 1.29 2.60
CA ALA A 338 -11.10 -0.04 2.05
C ALA A 338 -11.64 -1.19 2.93
N HIS A 339 -11.74 -0.97 4.24
CA HIS A 339 -12.26 -1.95 5.20
C HIS A 339 -13.79 -1.87 5.32
N ALA A 340 -14.37 -0.69 5.09
CA ALA A 340 -15.83 -0.51 5.02
C ALA A 340 -16.41 -1.20 3.77
N GLY A 341 -15.75 -1.09 2.61
CA GLY A 341 -16.15 -1.78 1.38
C GLY A 341 -16.37 -3.29 1.55
N GLY A 342 -15.55 -3.92 2.40
CA GLY A 342 -15.63 -5.34 2.72
C GLY A 342 -16.88 -5.80 3.47
N LEU A 343 -17.62 -4.89 4.11
CA LEU A 343 -18.80 -5.25 4.89
C LEU A 343 -20.07 -5.47 4.03
N ASP A 344 -20.13 -4.93 2.81
CA ASP A 344 -21.32 -5.00 1.92
C ASP A 344 -21.31 -6.23 0.97
N SER A 345 -20.50 -7.25 1.24
CA SER A 345 -20.54 -8.46 0.39
C SER A 345 -21.95 -9.07 0.37
N PRO A 346 -22.51 -9.54 -0.78
CA PRO A 346 -23.79 -10.27 -0.84
C PRO A 346 -23.87 -11.49 0.08
N SER A 347 -22.69 -11.99 0.46
CA SER A 347 -22.41 -12.93 1.55
C SER A 347 -23.07 -12.54 2.90
N PHE A 348 -23.40 -11.27 3.12
CA PHE A 348 -23.97 -10.75 4.36
C PHE A 348 -25.52 -10.77 4.41
N LYS A 349 -26.22 -10.76 3.26
CA LYS A 349 -27.70 -10.78 3.22
C LYS A 349 -28.34 -12.11 2.81
N ALA A 350 -27.69 -12.90 1.96
CA ALA A 350 -28.30 -14.11 1.40
C ALA A 350 -27.41 -15.37 1.48
N ALA A 351 -26.18 -15.23 1.98
CA ALA A 351 -25.19 -16.30 1.90
C ALA A 351 -24.22 -16.35 3.09
N LEU A 352 -24.71 -16.12 4.31
CA LEU A 352 -23.91 -16.34 5.55
C LEU A 352 -23.31 -17.75 5.60
N GLN A 353 -24.03 -18.70 5.02
CA GLN A 353 -23.65 -20.08 4.80
C GLN A 353 -22.43 -20.22 3.86
N LEU A 354 -22.44 -19.56 2.70
CA LEU A 354 -21.27 -19.61 1.81
C LEU A 354 -20.12 -18.71 2.33
N ALA A 355 -20.45 -17.67 3.10
CA ALA A 355 -19.52 -16.69 3.65
C ALA A 355 -18.43 -17.33 4.52
N LEU A 356 -18.75 -18.27 5.41
CA LEU A 356 -17.74 -18.89 6.30
C LEU A 356 -16.70 -19.75 5.55
N LYS A 357 -17.01 -20.24 4.35
CA LYS A 357 -16.01 -20.87 3.44
C LYS A 357 -15.40 -19.89 2.43
N LEU A 358 -15.94 -18.68 2.30
CA LEU A 358 -15.45 -17.62 1.41
C LEU A 358 -14.67 -16.49 2.13
N LEU A 359 -14.73 -16.39 3.46
CA LEU A 359 -14.17 -15.31 4.28
C LEU A 359 -12.65 -15.37 4.53
N ILE A 360 -11.88 -15.98 3.63
CA ILE A 360 -10.41 -15.83 3.58
C ILE A 360 -9.98 -14.79 2.50
N ARG A 361 -10.93 -14.26 1.71
CA ARG A 361 -10.70 -14.08 0.25
C ARG A 361 -11.14 -12.69 -0.28
N MET A 362 -10.68 -11.60 0.35
CA MET A 362 -11.19 -10.24 0.14
C MET A 362 -10.17 -9.32 -0.57
N MET A 363 -10.49 -8.83 -1.77
CA MET A 363 -9.55 -8.07 -2.61
C MET A 363 -10.24 -6.88 -3.29
N ASP A 364 -10.66 -5.92 -2.47
CA ASP A 364 -11.82 -5.09 -2.79
C ASP A 364 -11.50 -3.85 -3.65
N LEU A 365 -11.62 -4.01 -4.97
CA LEU A 365 -10.88 -3.19 -5.93
C LEU A 365 -11.57 -1.89 -6.41
N GLN A 366 -11.96 -1.02 -5.47
CA GLN A 366 -12.39 0.34 -5.77
C GLN A 366 -11.18 1.29 -5.97
N ALA A 367 -11.17 2.07 -7.05
CA ALA A 367 -10.04 2.95 -7.38
C ALA A 367 -9.74 4.00 -6.30
N HIS A 368 -8.75 3.72 -5.44
CA HIS A 368 -7.48 4.43 -5.21
C HIS A 368 -6.69 3.54 -4.20
N THR A 369 -5.46 3.13 -4.54
CA THR A 369 -4.56 2.26 -3.72
C THR A 369 -5.20 1.17 -2.84
N VAL A 370 -5.47 0.02 -3.44
CA VAL A 370 -6.22 -1.07 -2.79
C VAL A 370 -5.30 -2.09 -2.16
N GLY A 371 -5.58 -2.44 -0.90
CA GLY A 371 -4.95 -3.50 -0.11
C GLY A 371 -5.73 -4.82 -0.09
N ASP A 372 -5.13 -5.88 -0.65
CA ASP A 372 -5.49 -7.30 -0.58
C ASP A 372 -5.65 -7.75 0.87
N SER A 373 -6.86 -8.05 1.31
CA SER A 373 -7.21 -8.17 2.73
C SER A 373 -7.79 -9.53 3.10
N SER A 374 -6.90 -10.51 3.27
CA SER A 374 -7.25 -11.87 3.69
C SER A 374 -7.48 -11.97 5.20
N ILE A 375 -8.69 -12.39 5.59
CA ILE A 375 -9.07 -12.73 6.97
C ILE A 375 -8.63 -14.16 7.32
N SER A 376 -8.15 -14.37 8.55
CA SER A 376 -7.75 -15.67 9.11
C SER A 376 -8.07 -15.75 10.60
N GLU A 377 -8.37 -16.96 11.12
CA GLU A 377 -8.50 -17.21 12.56
C GLU A 377 -7.14 -17.17 13.29
N LYS A 378 -6.05 -17.40 12.56
CA LYS A 378 -4.68 -17.46 13.09
C LYS A 378 -3.82 -16.33 12.48
N PRO A 379 -2.85 -15.77 13.23
CA PRO A 379 -1.95 -14.77 12.69
C PRO A 379 -1.06 -15.40 11.60
N LEU A 380 -1.16 -14.88 10.38
CA LEU A 380 -0.32 -15.26 9.24
C LEU A 380 0.47 -14.03 8.80
N PHE A 381 1.80 -14.10 8.91
CA PHE A 381 2.72 -13.03 8.52
C PHE A 381 3.16 -13.22 7.07
N VAL A 382 2.90 -12.22 6.24
CA VAL A 382 3.17 -12.26 4.79
C VAL A 382 4.21 -11.18 4.44
N PRO A 383 5.43 -11.53 3.99
CA PRO A 383 6.45 -10.55 3.63
C PRO A 383 5.95 -9.54 2.59
N GLY A 384 6.20 -8.25 2.83
CA GLY A 384 5.77 -7.14 1.97
C GLY A 384 4.25 -6.91 1.91
N VAL A 385 3.47 -7.53 2.80
CA VAL A 385 2.02 -7.34 2.95
C VAL A 385 1.76 -6.91 4.39
N TRP A 386 0.86 -5.93 4.60
CA TRP A 386 0.58 -5.42 5.94
C TRP A 386 -0.27 -6.40 6.75
N GLY A 387 -0.24 -6.30 8.08
CA GLY A 387 -0.85 -7.28 8.98
C GLY A 387 0.13 -8.36 9.44
N PRO A 388 -0.34 -9.39 10.15
CA PRO A 388 -1.75 -9.66 10.50
C PRO A 388 -2.25 -8.74 11.63
N TYR A 389 -3.47 -8.23 11.49
CA TYR A 389 -4.10 -7.26 12.37
C TYR A 389 -5.35 -7.83 13.03
N PHE A 390 -5.30 -8.13 14.33
CA PHE A 390 -6.42 -8.75 15.04
C PHE A 390 -7.59 -7.79 15.29
N SER A 391 -8.81 -8.25 15.00
CA SER A 391 -10.07 -7.53 15.17
C SER A 391 -10.15 -6.16 14.45
N ALA A 392 -9.28 -5.91 13.47
CA ALA A 392 -9.16 -4.60 12.81
C ALA A 392 -10.31 -4.29 11.83
N MET A 393 -11.05 -5.30 11.35
CA MET A 393 -12.23 -5.14 10.50
C MET A 393 -13.41 -5.93 11.04
N VAL A 394 -13.27 -7.26 11.14
CA VAL A 394 -14.25 -8.15 11.78
C VAL A 394 -13.72 -8.56 13.16
N PRO A 395 -14.49 -8.39 14.25
CA PRO A 395 -14.09 -8.85 15.59
C PRO A 395 -13.77 -10.35 15.63
N GLY A 396 -12.70 -10.72 16.32
CA GLY A 396 -12.25 -12.10 16.48
C GLY A 396 -11.34 -12.65 15.38
N PHE A 397 -11.06 -11.87 14.32
CA PHE A 397 -10.30 -12.33 13.15
C PHE A 397 -9.03 -11.50 12.89
N TRP A 398 -8.01 -12.14 12.30
CA TRP A 398 -6.76 -11.51 11.86
C TRP A 398 -6.86 -11.09 10.40
N LEU A 399 -6.48 -9.84 10.12
CA LEU A 399 -6.53 -9.22 8.80
C LEU A 399 -5.12 -8.97 8.24
N ASN A 400 -4.77 -9.51 7.08
CA ASN A 400 -3.66 -8.97 6.27
C ASN A 400 -4.16 -7.84 5.35
N GLU A 401 -3.29 -7.03 4.73
CA GLU A 401 -3.68 -5.85 3.90
C GLU A 401 -2.57 -5.48 2.85
N GLY A 402 -2.46 -6.19 1.72
CA GLY A 402 -1.37 -6.08 0.73
C GLY A 402 -1.68 -5.18 -0.48
N GLY A 403 -1.02 -4.03 -0.64
CA GLY A 403 -1.48 -2.99 -1.56
C GLY A 403 -0.84 -2.87 -2.95
N GLN A 404 -1.60 -2.33 -3.91
CA GLN A 404 -1.08 -1.79 -5.17
C GLN A 404 -1.13 -0.25 -5.18
N SER A 405 0.04 0.41 -5.24
CA SER A 405 0.19 1.87 -5.08
C SER A 405 -0.40 2.75 -6.19
N ALA A 406 -0.80 2.18 -7.33
CA ALA A 406 -1.56 2.89 -8.35
C ALA A 406 -2.38 1.92 -9.23
N THR A 407 -3.71 2.04 -9.21
CA THR A 407 -4.63 1.25 -10.05
C THR A 407 -5.45 2.16 -10.96
N GLY A 408 -6.54 2.75 -10.47
CA GLY A 408 -7.35 3.72 -11.22
C GLY A 408 -6.55 4.96 -11.64
N ARG A 409 -5.71 5.50 -10.74
CA ARG A 409 -4.82 6.64 -11.05
C ARG A 409 -3.78 6.29 -12.12
N LEU A 410 -3.33 5.03 -12.20
CA LEU A 410 -2.43 4.58 -13.27
C LEU A 410 -3.17 4.52 -14.62
N LEU A 411 -4.39 3.98 -14.65
CA LEU A 411 -5.23 3.97 -15.87
C LEU A 411 -5.52 5.40 -16.35
N ASP A 412 -5.88 6.30 -15.44
CA ASP A 412 -6.06 7.73 -15.71
C ASP A 412 -4.78 8.38 -16.26
N PHE A 413 -3.63 8.13 -15.64
CA PHE A 413 -2.33 8.67 -16.07
C PHE A 413 -1.96 8.20 -17.49
N ILE A 414 -2.06 6.89 -17.75
CA ILE A 414 -1.77 6.30 -19.06
C ILE A 414 -2.73 6.82 -20.13
N VAL A 415 -4.03 6.89 -19.83
CA VAL A 415 -5.04 7.32 -20.81
C VAL A 415 -4.96 8.82 -21.10
N ARG A 416 -4.82 9.67 -20.08
CA ARG A 416 -4.71 11.14 -20.24
C ARG A 416 -3.36 11.56 -20.80
N GLY A 417 -2.28 10.84 -20.49
CA GLY A 417 -0.91 11.13 -20.94
C GLY A 417 -0.63 10.77 -22.40
N HIS A 418 -1.51 9.99 -23.04
CA HIS A 418 -1.31 9.57 -24.43
C HIS A 418 -1.74 10.64 -25.44
N ALA A 419 -0.97 10.82 -26.52
CA ALA A 419 -1.20 11.86 -27.54
C ALA A 419 -2.59 11.80 -28.22
N ALA A 420 -3.21 10.62 -28.28
CA ALA A 420 -4.57 10.43 -28.80
C ALA A 420 -5.70 10.83 -27.82
N PHE A 421 -5.41 11.25 -26.58
CA PHE A 421 -6.44 11.60 -25.59
C PHE A 421 -7.41 12.71 -26.05
N PRO A 422 -6.98 13.82 -26.68
CA PRO A 422 -7.89 14.86 -27.20
C PRO A 422 -8.77 14.38 -28.38
N GLU A 423 -8.43 13.26 -29.02
CA GLU A 423 -9.29 12.59 -29.98
C GLU A 423 -10.29 11.66 -29.29
N LEU A 424 -9.83 10.85 -28.32
CA LEU A 424 -10.68 10.00 -27.48
C LEU A 424 -11.78 10.83 -26.82
N GLN A 425 -11.42 11.94 -26.16
CA GLN A 425 -12.36 12.81 -25.46
C GLN A 425 -13.46 13.33 -26.40
N ARG A 426 -13.11 13.93 -27.54
CA ARG A 426 -14.11 14.44 -28.51
C ARG A 426 -15.00 13.32 -29.07
N ARG A 427 -14.47 12.11 -29.28
CA ARG A 427 -15.25 10.98 -29.79
C ARG A 427 -16.22 10.43 -28.73
N ALA A 428 -15.78 10.35 -27.47
CA ALA A 428 -16.60 9.93 -26.34
C ALA A 428 -17.70 10.96 -26.01
N GLU A 429 -17.38 12.25 -26.00
CA GLU A 429 -18.35 13.35 -25.88
C GLU A 429 -19.41 13.31 -27.00
N HIS A 430 -19.02 12.95 -28.23
CA HIS A 430 -19.95 12.83 -29.36
C HIS A 430 -20.86 11.59 -29.29
N SER A 431 -20.40 10.49 -28.69
CA SER A 431 -21.24 9.30 -28.45
C SER A 431 -22.03 9.38 -27.14
N GLY A 432 -21.76 10.36 -26.27
CA GLY A 432 -22.32 10.44 -24.92
C GLY A 432 -21.79 9.37 -23.96
N GLU A 433 -20.66 8.74 -24.29
CA GLU A 433 -20.03 7.67 -23.51
C GLU A 433 -18.93 8.22 -22.60
N ASN A 434 -18.61 7.51 -21.51
CA ASN A 434 -17.37 7.75 -20.78
C ASN A 434 -16.16 7.28 -21.62
N VAL A 435 -15.02 7.94 -21.49
CA VAL A 435 -13.77 7.60 -22.21
C VAL A 435 -13.36 6.13 -22.06
N TYR A 436 -13.56 5.52 -20.88
CA TYR A 436 -13.24 4.11 -20.66
C TYR A 436 -14.24 3.16 -21.33
N THR A 437 -15.53 3.50 -21.32
CA THR A 437 -16.57 2.76 -22.08
C THR A 437 -16.28 2.79 -23.58
N PHE A 438 -15.85 3.95 -24.11
CA PHE A 438 -15.43 4.10 -25.50
C PHE A 438 -14.21 3.21 -25.81
N LEU A 439 -13.18 3.21 -24.94
CA LEU A 439 -11.98 2.38 -25.13
C LEU A 439 -12.31 0.87 -25.09
N ASN A 440 -13.16 0.43 -24.16
CA ASN A 440 -13.65 -0.95 -24.10
C ASN A 440 -14.37 -1.35 -25.40
N ARG A 441 -15.31 -0.53 -25.87
CA ARG A 441 -16.01 -0.77 -27.14
C ARG A 441 -15.04 -0.80 -28.32
N ARG A 442 -14.02 0.06 -28.33
CA ARG A 442 -13.00 0.09 -29.38
C ARG A 442 -12.12 -1.18 -29.36
N LEU A 443 -11.80 -1.73 -28.20
CA LEU A 443 -11.10 -3.01 -28.09
C LEU A 443 -11.94 -4.17 -28.63
N GLU A 444 -13.24 -4.21 -28.33
CA GLU A 444 -14.16 -5.20 -28.89
C GLU A 444 -14.30 -5.07 -30.43
N GLU A 445 -14.24 -3.85 -30.99
CA GLU A 445 -14.18 -3.65 -32.44
C GLU A 445 -12.86 -4.16 -33.06
N ILE A 446 -11.72 -3.95 -32.39
CA ILE A 446 -10.39 -4.33 -32.89
C ILE A 446 -10.15 -5.84 -32.81
N ARG A 447 -10.70 -6.54 -31.80
CA ARG A 447 -10.46 -7.99 -31.61
C ARG A 447 -10.97 -8.84 -32.78
N GLY A 448 -12.07 -8.45 -33.42
CA GLY A 448 -12.79 -9.33 -34.36
C GLY A 448 -13.08 -10.71 -33.76
N SER A 449 -12.32 -11.72 -34.17
CA SER A 449 -12.44 -13.11 -33.68
C SER A 449 -11.33 -13.56 -32.72
N VAL A 450 -10.36 -12.73 -32.36
CA VAL A 450 -9.30 -13.13 -31.41
C VAL A 450 -9.70 -12.93 -29.94
N PRO A 451 -9.10 -13.68 -28.99
CA PRO A 451 -9.26 -13.41 -27.57
C PRO A 451 -8.81 -12.00 -27.21
N MET A 452 -9.52 -11.34 -26.30
CA MET A 452 -9.20 -9.98 -25.85
C MET A 452 -7.75 -9.85 -25.39
N SER A 453 -7.28 -10.83 -24.61
CA SER A 453 -5.91 -10.91 -24.09
C SER A 453 -4.82 -10.89 -25.16
N SER A 454 -5.12 -11.29 -26.40
CA SER A 454 -4.16 -11.35 -27.50
C SER A 454 -3.87 -9.99 -28.15
N LEU A 455 -4.68 -8.95 -27.89
CA LEU A 455 -4.50 -7.62 -28.49
C LEU A 455 -3.27 -6.85 -27.98
N ALA A 456 -2.76 -7.25 -26.80
CA ALA A 456 -1.56 -6.69 -26.16
C ALA A 456 -0.47 -7.77 -25.94
N ALA A 457 -0.48 -8.86 -26.72
CA ALA A 457 0.48 -9.96 -26.56
C ALA A 457 1.96 -9.57 -26.74
N ASP A 458 2.22 -8.45 -27.42
CA ASP A 458 3.54 -7.86 -27.65
C ASP A 458 3.78 -6.54 -26.88
N LEU A 459 2.83 -6.12 -26.03
CA LEU A 459 2.86 -4.87 -25.27
C LEU A 459 2.65 -5.14 -23.78
N HIS A 460 3.65 -4.85 -22.96
CA HIS A 460 3.65 -5.16 -21.53
C HIS A 460 3.92 -3.91 -20.69
N VAL A 461 3.25 -3.82 -19.54
CA VAL A 461 3.41 -2.73 -18.58
C VAL A 461 3.86 -3.31 -17.24
N TRP A 462 4.86 -2.69 -16.61
CA TRP A 462 5.20 -2.89 -15.21
C TRP A 462 4.48 -1.80 -14.39
N PRO A 463 3.58 -2.15 -13.45
CA PRO A 463 2.58 -1.20 -12.93
C PRO A 463 3.09 -0.27 -11.83
N ASP A 464 4.29 -0.48 -11.28
CA ASP A 464 4.82 0.23 -10.11
C ASP A 464 5.31 1.67 -10.43
N PHE A 465 4.50 2.47 -11.12
CA PHE A 465 4.77 3.89 -11.44
C PHE A 465 4.96 4.76 -10.18
N HIS A 466 4.41 4.33 -9.05
CA HIS A 466 4.46 5.01 -7.76
C HIS A 466 4.99 4.06 -6.66
N GLY A 467 6.04 3.29 -7.00
CA GLY A 467 6.57 2.24 -6.14
C GLY A 467 5.67 1.00 -6.05
N ASN A 468 6.15 -0.04 -5.37
CA ASN A 468 5.37 -1.24 -5.05
C ASN A 468 5.10 -1.31 -3.54
N ARG A 469 3.83 -1.23 -3.13
CA ARG A 469 3.44 -1.49 -1.74
C ARG A 469 3.48 -2.99 -1.41
N SER A 470 2.98 -3.86 -2.28
CA SER A 470 2.97 -5.31 -2.07
C SER A 470 3.10 -6.13 -3.36
N PRO A 471 3.70 -7.34 -3.30
CA PRO A 471 4.34 -7.96 -2.13
C PRO A 471 5.84 -7.61 -2.00
N LEU A 472 6.38 -6.67 -2.80
CA LEU A 472 7.81 -6.32 -2.76
C LEU A 472 8.14 -5.28 -1.67
N ALA A 473 7.16 -4.43 -1.30
CA ALA A 473 7.31 -3.34 -0.32
C ALA A 473 8.53 -2.43 -0.59
N ASP A 474 8.71 -2.08 -1.87
CA ASP A 474 9.77 -1.21 -2.35
C ASP A 474 9.17 0.07 -3.00
N PRO A 475 9.10 1.19 -2.27
CA PRO A 475 8.61 2.46 -2.80
C PRO A 475 9.56 3.09 -3.85
N SER A 476 10.81 2.61 -3.98
CA SER A 476 11.76 3.15 -4.96
C SER A 476 11.46 2.71 -6.39
N LEU A 477 10.73 1.61 -6.58
CA LEU A 477 10.38 1.07 -7.91
C LEU A 477 9.64 2.09 -8.79
N LYS A 478 9.80 1.90 -10.11
CA LYS A 478 9.27 2.77 -11.16
C LYS A 478 8.63 1.94 -12.27
N GLY A 479 7.67 2.55 -12.95
CA GLY A 479 6.92 1.93 -14.04
C GLY A 479 7.75 1.73 -15.31
N MET A 480 7.35 0.75 -16.12
CA MET A 480 7.99 0.45 -17.41
C MET A 480 6.92 0.08 -18.45
N VAL A 481 7.15 0.44 -19.71
CA VAL A 481 6.33 -0.04 -20.85
C VAL A 481 7.27 -0.61 -21.90
N VAL A 482 7.01 -1.86 -22.32
CA VAL A 482 7.81 -2.61 -23.29
C VAL A 482 6.91 -3.03 -24.45
N GLY A 483 7.37 -2.91 -25.70
CA GLY A 483 6.56 -3.18 -26.89
C GLY A 483 6.08 -1.93 -27.64
N LEU A 484 6.55 -0.74 -27.24
CA LEU A 484 6.19 0.52 -27.90
C LEU A 484 6.64 0.54 -29.38
N THR A 485 5.76 1.05 -30.24
CA THR A 485 6.06 1.36 -31.65
C THR A 485 6.16 2.88 -31.85
N LEU A 486 6.46 3.33 -33.07
CA LEU A 486 6.42 4.76 -33.42
C LEU A 486 4.98 5.27 -33.72
N SER A 487 3.97 4.43 -33.56
CA SER A 487 2.56 4.79 -33.75
C SER A 487 1.95 5.38 -32.47
N GLN A 488 1.04 6.35 -32.62
CA GLN A 488 0.37 7.06 -31.50
C GLN A 488 -1.12 7.27 -31.79
N THR A 489 -1.77 6.27 -32.39
CA THR A 489 -3.21 6.32 -32.74
C THR A 489 -4.11 6.03 -31.55
N LEU A 490 -5.41 6.21 -31.74
CA LEU A 490 -6.44 5.78 -30.79
C LEU A 490 -6.47 4.25 -30.57
N GLU A 491 -5.97 3.45 -31.52
CA GLU A 491 -5.86 2.00 -31.34
C GLU A 491 -4.65 1.62 -30.47
N ASP A 492 -3.53 2.34 -30.63
CA ASP A 492 -2.35 2.20 -29.77
C ASP A 492 -2.70 2.55 -28.31
N LEU A 493 -3.49 3.62 -28.11
CA LEU A 493 -4.05 3.99 -26.80
C LEU A 493 -4.92 2.87 -26.20
N ALA A 494 -5.83 2.30 -26.99
CA ALA A 494 -6.70 1.23 -26.54
C ALA A 494 -5.90 -0.02 -26.13
N ARG A 495 -4.88 -0.40 -26.91
CA ARG A 495 -3.97 -1.52 -26.57
C ARG A 495 -3.14 -1.24 -25.32
N LEU A 496 -2.61 -0.02 -25.17
CA LEU A 496 -1.83 0.36 -23.99
C LEU A 496 -2.69 0.35 -22.73
N TYR A 497 -3.92 0.85 -22.82
CA TYR A 497 -4.93 0.77 -21.75
C TYR A 497 -5.22 -0.69 -21.34
N LEU A 498 -5.45 -1.59 -22.31
CA LEU A 498 -5.60 -3.02 -22.03
C LEU A 498 -4.36 -3.62 -21.34
N ALA A 499 -3.16 -3.30 -21.83
CA ALA A 499 -1.90 -3.77 -21.24
C ALA A 499 -1.73 -3.26 -19.79
N THR A 500 -2.20 -2.05 -19.47
CA THR A 500 -2.23 -1.52 -18.11
C THR A 500 -3.23 -2.26 -17.22
N ILE A 501 -4.44 -2.60 -17.71
CA ILE A 501 -5.39 -3.45 -16.97
C ILE A 501 -4.77 -4.82 -16.66
N GLN A 502 -4.14 -5.45 -17.65
CA GLN A 502 -3.46 -6.73 -17.49
C GLN A 502 -2.31 -6.66 -16.48
N ALA A 503 -1.53 -5.58 -16.50
CA ALA A 503 -0.44 -5.36 -15.54
C ALA A 503 -0.95 -5.19 -14.10
N VAL A 504 -2.05 -4.45 -13.89
CA VAL A 504 -2.69 -4.33 -12.57
C VAL A 504 -3.16 -5.69 -12.09
N ALA A 505 -3.86 -6.46 -12.94
CA ALA A 505 -4.33 -7.81 -12.63
C ALA A 505 -3.18 -8.81 -12.32
N LEU A 506 -2.04 -8.69 -13.00
CA LEU A 506 -0.83 -9.49 -12.73
C LEU A 506 -0.18 -9.10 -11.41
N GLY A 507 -0.16 -7.80 -11.06
CA GLY A 507 0.28 -7.34 -9.74
C GLY A 507 -0.63 -7.88 -8.63
N THR A 508 -1.95 -7.81 -8.82
CA THR A 508 -2.94 -8.48 -7.97
C THR A 508 -2.61 -9.96 -7.78
N ARG A 509 -2.42 -10.72 -8.86
CA ARG A 509 -2.03 -12.14 -8.80
C ARG A 509 -0.75 -12.38 -7.99
N HIS A 510 0.25 -11.50 -8.09
CA HIS A 510 1.51 -11.64 -7.37
C HIS A 510 1.32 -11.53 -5.84
N ILE A 511 0.42 -10.67 -5.37
CA ILE A 511 0.09 -10.55 -3.93
C ILE A 511 -0.65 -11.82 -3.47
N LEU A 512 -1.61 -12.31 -4.25
CA LEU A 512 -2.32 -13.57 -3.96
C LEU A 512 -1.39 -14.79 -3.91
N GLU A 513 -0.38 -14.86 -4.78
CA GLU A 513 0.65 -15.91 -4.75
C GLU A 513 1.53 -15.80 -3.49
N ALA A 514 1.89 -14.60 -3.04
CA ALA A 514 2.61 -14.38 -1.79
C ALA A 514 1.78 -14.76 -0.55
N MET A 515 0.50 -14.37 -0.50
CA MET A 515 -0.43 -14.77 0.56
C MET A 515 -0.61 -16.28 0.64
N ARG A 516 -0.80 -16.95 -0.51
CA ARG A 516 -0.92 -18.42 -0.57
C ARG A 516 0.36 -19.12 -0.10
N ALA A 517 1.54 -18.59 -0.44
CA ALA A 517 2.82 -19.13 0.03
C ALA A 517 2.99 -19.02 1.55
N ALA A 518 2.34 -18.04 2.20
CA ALA A 518 2.34 -17.85 3.64
C ALA A 518 1.25 -18.63 4.40
N GLY A 519 0.38 -19.37 3.69
CA GLY A 519 -0.64 -20.23 4.29
C GLY A 519 -2.10 -19.78 4.12
N HIS A 520 -2.37 -18.68 3.40
CA HIS A 520 -3.74 -18.32 3.05
C HIS A 520 -4.30 -19.23 1.94
N HIS A 521 -5.57 -19.61 2.04
CA HIS A 521 -6.28 -20.31 0.97
C HIS A 521 -7.17 -19.32 0.20
N ILE A 522 -6.94 -19.10 -1.09
CA ILE A 522 -7.71 -18.10 -1.89
C ILE A 522 -8.32 -18.73 -3.15
N ASP A 523 -9.66 -18.80 -3.17
CA ASP A 523 -10.53 -19.51 -4.13
C ASP A 523 -11.55 -18.61 -4.87
N ALA A 524 -11.71 -17.36 -4.44
CA ALA A 524 -12.59 -16.35 -5.05
C ALA A 524 -12.02 -14.97 -4.71
N LEU A 525 -12.46 -13.92 -5.41
CA LEU A 525 -12.12 -12.54 -5.06
C LEU A 525 -13.39 -11.71 -5.02
N PHE A 526 -13.68 -11.06 -3.89
CA PHE A 526 -14.71 -10.01 -3.86
C PHE A 526 -14.13 -8.70 -4.40
N MET A 527 -14.83 -8.05 -5.34
CA MET A 527 -14.42 -6.80 -5.96
C MET A 527 -15.58 -5.81 -6.01
N CYS A 528 -15.41 -4.65 -5.38
CA CYS A 528 -16.38 -3.58 -5.39
C CYS A 528 -15.99 -2.36 -6.25
N GLY A 529 -16.97 -1.47 -6.41
CA GLY A 529 -16.68 -0.06 -6.61
C GLY A 529 -16.37 0.41 -8.03
N GLY A 530 -15.69 1.56 -8.12
CA GLY A 530 -15.52 2.32 -9.35
C GLY A 530 -14.90 1.56 -10.52
N LEU A 531 -13.98 0.61 -10.27
CA LEU A 531 -13.41 -0.25 -11.30
C LEU A 531 -14.23 -1.53 -11.53
N SER A 532 -15.02 -2.00 -10.56
CA SER A 532 -15.98 -3.09 -10.78
C SER A 532 -17.07 -2.74 -11.81
N LYS A 533 -17.40 -1.44 -11.95
CA LYS A 533 -18.24 -0.90 -13.03
C LYS A 533 -17.69 -1.20 -14.44
N ASN A 534 -16.41 -1.58 -14.57
CA ASN A 534 -15.76 -1.88 -15.83
C ASN A 534 -15.63 -3.40 -16.05
N GLN A 535 -16.49 -3.98 -16.87
CA GLN A 535 -16.50 -5.43 -17.14
C GLN A 535 -15.19 -5.97 -17.73
N LEU A 536 -14.48 -5.20 -18.59
CA LEU A 536 -13.18 -5.62 -19.12
C LEU A 536 -12.15 -5.77 -17.98
N PHE A 537 -12.19 -4.84 -17.02
CA PHE A 537 -11.33 -4.85 -15.86
C PHE A 537 -11.61 -6.06 -14.96
N VAL A 538 -12.88 -6.29 -14.61
CA VAL A 538 -13.35 -7.44 -13.82
C VAL A 538 -12.95 -8.77 -14.49
N GLN A 539 -13.26 -8.94 -15.77
CA GLN A 539 -12.97 -10.18 -16.50
C GLN A 539 -11.46 -10.43 -16.61
N THR A 540 -10.65 -9.39 -16.84
CA THR A 540 -9.19 -9.54 -16.89
C THR A 540 -8.61 -9.99 -15.54
N HIS A 541 -9.18 -9.53 -14.41
CA HIS A 541 -8.77 -10.02 -13.09
C HIS A 541 -9.16 -11.50 -12.89
N ALA A 542 -10.36 -11.90 -13.32
CA ALA A 542 -10.78 -13.31 -13.31
C ALA A 542 -9.82 -14.19 -14.12
N ASP A 543 -9.55 -13.80 -15.37
CA ASP A 543 -8.72 -14.53 -16.33
C ASP A 543 -7.26 -14.67 -15.84
N VAL A 544 -6.69 -13.61 -15.25
CA VAL A 544 -5.29 -13.58 -14.82
C VAL A 544 -5.07 -14.33 -13.50
N THR A 545 -5.96 -14.15 -12.52
CA THR A 545 -5.85 -14.78 -11.20
C THR A 545 -6.31 -16.25 -11.21
N GLY A 546 -7.15 -16.63 -12.18
CA GLY A 546 -7.79 -17.94 -12.25
C GLY A 546 -8.90 -18.12 -11.22
N LEU A 547 -9.44 -17.02 -10.67
CA LEU A 547 -10.45 -17.04 -9.61
C LEU A 547 -11.78 -16.43 -10.07
N PRO A 548 -12.94 -16.94 -9.58
CA PRO A 548 -14.22 -16.28 -9.74
C PRO A 548 -14.21 -14.92 -9.00
N ILE A 549 -14.64 -13.87 -9.70
CA ILE A 549 -14.84 -12.54 -9.12
C ILE A 549 -16.30 -12.40 -8.70
N VAL A 550 -16.52 -12.01 -7.45
CA VAL A 550 -17.84 -11.72 -6.87
C VAL A 550 -18.01 -10.21 -6.78
N LEU A 551 -19.10 -9.68 -7.33
CA LEU A 551 -19.45 -8.26 -7.25
C LEU A 551 -20.59 -8.06 -6.24
N SER A 552 -20.66 -6.90 -5.59
CA SER A 552 -21.85 -6.56 -4.80
C SER A 552 -23.08 -6.33 -5.69
N HIS A 553 -24.26 -6.54 -5.12
CA HIS A 553 -25.52 -6.09 -5.73
C HIS A 553 -25.61 -4.56 -5.70
N GLU A 554 -25.19 -3.95 -4.58
CA GLU A 554 -25.14 -2.50 -4.43
C GLU A 554 -23.80 -1.96 -4.91
N VAL A 555 -23.85 -0.96 -5.78
CA VAL A 555 -22.68 -0.49 -6.51
C VAL A 555 -21.78 0.42 -5.66
N GLU A 556 -22.30 0.92 -4.54
CA GLU A 556 -21.63 1.82 -3.60
C GLU A 556 -21.36 1.12 -2.26
N SER A 557 -20.72 -0.04 -2.31
CA SER A 557 -20.49 -0.96 -1.18
C SER A 557 -19.87 -0.31 0.07
N VAL A 558 -18.90 0.59 -0.12
CA VAL A 558 -18.24 1.34 0.96
C VAL A 558 -19.27 2.11 1.81
N LEU A 559 -20.23 2.75 1.15
CA LEU A 559 -21.30 3.49 1.83
C LEU A 559 -22.26 2.57 2.59
N VAL A 560 -22.58 1.39 2.04
CA VAL A 560 -23.41 0.41 2.74
C VAL A 560 -22.65 -0.18 3.93
N GLY A 561 -21.35 -0.43 3.80
CA GLY A 561 -20.48 -0.83 4.91
C GLY A 561 -20.48 0.20 6.06
N ALA A 562 -20.36 1.49 5.75
CA ALA A 562 -20.53 2.54 6.74
C ALA A 562 -21.95 2.58 7.34
N ALA A 563 -23.00 2.37 6.54
CA ALA A 563 -24.37 2.27 7.05
C ALA A 563 -24.55 1.08 8.01
N ILE A 564 -23.94 -0.08 7.73
CA ILE A 564 -23.91 -1.26 8.62
C ILE A 564 -23.27 -0.91 9.97
N LEU A 565 -22.18 -0.14 9.99
CA LEU A 565 -21.59 0.35 11.25
C LEU A 565 -22.62 1.18 12.05
N GLY A 566 -23.30 2.12 11.38
CA GLY A 566 -24.37 2.92 11.97
C GLY A 566 -25.54 2.09 12.50
N ALA A 567 -25.87 1.00 11.80
CA ALA A 567 -26.90 0.06 12.18
C ALA A 567 -26.53 -0.74 13.44
N CYS A 568 -25.30 -1.27 13.53
CA CYS A 568 -24.79 -1.89 14.75
C CYS A 568 -24.77 -0.90 15.93
N ALA A 569 -24.28 0.32 15.72
CA ALA A 569 -24.21 1.35 16.77
C ALA A 569 -25.59 1.77 17.30
N SER A 570 -26.64 1.67 16.49
CA SER A 570 -28.01 1.97 16.91
C SER A 570 -28.61 0.93 17.88
N GLY A 571 -27.98 -0.24 18.03
CA GLY A 571 -28.51 -1.38 18.77
C GLY A 571 -29.65 -2.12 18.05
N ASP A 572 -30.04 -1.70 16.84
CA ASP A 572 -30.98 -2.46 16.00
C ASP A 572 -30.33 -3.78 15.48
N PHE A 573 -29.00 -3.88 15.47
CA PHE A 573 -28.23 -5.10 15.13
C PHE A 573 -27.15 -5.37 16.20
N THR A 574 -26.96 -6.64 16.58
CA THR A 574 -26.15 -7.03 17.75
C THR A 574 -24.63 -6.97 17.54
N SER A 575 -24.11 -7.26 16.35
CA SER A 575 -22.75 -6.90 15.89
C SER A 575 -22.59 -7.11 14.37
N ILE A 576 -21.36 -7.10 13.82
CA ILE A 576 -21.05 -7.12 12.37
C ILE A 576 -20.91 -8.57 11.83
N GLN A 577 -21.75 -9.50 12.27
CA GLN A 577 -21.80 -10.90 11.79
C GLN A 577 -23.29 -11.31 11.71
N MET A 578 -23.60 -12.61 11.61
CA MET A 578 -24.95 -13.22 11.73
C MET A 578 -24.75 -14.68 12.24
N GLN A 579 -25.76 -15.36 12.79
CA GLN A 579 -25.77 -16.84 13.00
C GLN A 579 -27.18 -17.39 12.68
N THR A 580 -27.89 -18.03 13.62
CA THR A 580 -28.83 -19.11 13.24
C THR A 580 -30.23 -19.04 13.86
N PHE A 581 -30.40 -18.55 15.10
CA PHE A 581 -31.71 -18.54 15.81
C PHE A 581 -31.92 -17.28 16.68
N SER A 582 -33.13 -16.71 16.66
CA SER A 582 -33.48 -15.55 17.50
C SER A 582 -33.85 -15.98 18.93
N LEU A 583 -32.91 -16.02 19.87
CA LEU A 583 -33.26 -16.27 21.28
C LEU A 583 -33.38 -14.96 22.08
N PRO A 584 -34.34 -14.84 23.01
CA PRO A 584 -34.48 -13.65 23.86
C PRO A 584 -33.36 -13.46 24.89
N PHE A 585 -32.45 -14.44 25.04
CA PHE A 585 -31.34 -14.41 26.01
C PHE A 585 -30.03 -14.95 25.39
N PRO A 586 -28.85 -14.37 25.70
CA PRO A 586 -27.57 -14.84 25.19
C PRO A 586 -27.16 -16.19 25.81
N CYS A 587 -26.75 -17.15 24.97
CA CYS A 587 -26.26 -18.47 25.38
C CYS A 587 -24.79 -18.65 25.05
N THR A 588 -23.91 -18.03 25.84
CA THR A 588 -22.44 -18.06 25.63
C THR A 588 -21.73 -19.22 26.32
N THR A 589 -22.43 -20.01 27.14
CA THR A 589 -21.86 -21.14 27.90
C THR A 589 -22.81 -22.34 27.92
N VAL A 590 -22.24 -23.54 28.08
CA VAL A 590 -22.98 -24.80 28.30
C VAL A 590 -24.01 -24.67 29.43
N GLN A 591 -23.64 -23.94 30.49
CA GLN A 591 -24.51 -23.67 31.64
C GLN A 591 -25.82 -22.94 31.27
N ASN A 592 -25.84 -22.11 30.22
CA ASN A 592 -27.07 -21.45 29.77
C ASN A 592 -28.08 -22.45 29.18
N LEU A 593 -27.60 -23.51 28.51
CA LEU A 593 -28.45 -24.57 27.94
C LEU A 593 -29.08 -25.48 29.01
N THR A 594 -28.42 -25.66 30.17
CA THR A 594 -28.94 -26.51 31.28
C THR A 594 -30.31 -26.10 31.78
N SER A 595 -30.72 -24.85 31.56
CA SER A 595 -32.05 -24.33 31.92
C SER A 595 -33.20 -24.91 31.10
N GLY A 596 -32.91 -25.46 29.91
CA GLY A 596 -33.87 -25.85 28.89
C GLY A 596 -34.54 -24.69 28.14
N VAL A 597 -34.47 -23.45 28.64
CA VAL A 597 -35.19 -22.29 28.09
C VAL A 597 -34.77 -22.03 26.63
N ALA A 598 -33.46 -21.95 26.39
CA ALA A 598 -32.89 -21.78 25.05
C ALA A 598 -33.31 -22.89 24.08
N ILE A 599 -33.25 -24.15 24.53
CA ILE A 599 -33.63 -25.32 23.72
C ILE A 599 -35.12 -25.26 23.34
N ALA A 600 -35.98 -24.83 24.26
CA ALA A 600 -37.41 -24.67 23.97
C ALA A 600 -37.69 -23.58 22.94
N HIS A 601 -37.01 -22.44 23.00
CA HIS A 601 -37.13 -21.37 22.00
C HIS A 601 -36.60 -21.80 20.61
N VAL A 602 -35.56 -22.64 20.54
CA VAL A 602 -35.08 -23.20 19.26
C VAL A 602 -36.11 -24.16 18.67
N LEU A 603 -36.69 -25.06 19.47
CA LEU A 603 -37.74 -25.98 19.02
C LEU A 603 -38.99 -25.23 18.51
N HIS A 604 -39.39 -24.15 19.19
CA HIS A 604 -40.45 -23.25 18.71
C HIS A 604 -40.15 -22.64 17.34
N GLN A 605 -38.88 -22.37 17.01
CA GLN A 605 -38.48 -21.86 15.69
C GLN A 605 -38.38 -22.94 14.61
N ILE A 606 -37.99 -24.17 14.98
CA ILE A 606 -37.93 -25.33 14.07
C ILE A 606 -39.32 -25.70 13.56
N ASP A 607 -40.32 -25.75 14.45
CA ASP A 607 -41.71 -26.04 14.11
C ASP A 607 -42.69 -25.29 15.04
N PRO A 608 -43.09 -24.05 14.68
CA PRO A 608 -44.01 -23.25 15.48
C PRO A 608 -45.43 -23.84 15.60
N ALA A 609 -45.81 -24.76 14.70
CA ALA A 609 -47.13 -25.39 14.71
C ALA A 609 -47.23 -26.47 15.78
N TRP A 610 -46.17 -27.28 15.94
CA TRP A 610 -46.08 -28.27 17.00
C TRP A 610 -45.63 -27.67 18.34
N PHE A 611 -44.46 -27.02 18.35
CA PHE A 611 -43.85 -26.41 19.54
C PHE A 611 -44.46 -25.03 19.83
N SER A 612 -45.79 -24.95 19.86
CA SER A 612 -46.57 -23.71 19.94
C SER A 612 -46.23 -22.80 21.12
N GLU A 613 -46.60 -21.52 21.04
CA GLU A 613 -46.45 -20.52 22.11
C GLU A 613 -47.15 -20.95 23.43
N ALA A 614 -48.26 -21.70 23.32
CA ALA A 614 -48.99 -22.30 24.45
C ALA A 614 -48.29 -23.52 25.08
N TRP A 615 -47.28 -24.08 24.42
CA TRP A 615 -46.32 -25.03 25.01
C TRP A 615 -45.11 -24.29 25.60
N LEU A 616 -44.55 -23.33 24.86
CA LEU A 616 -43.39 -22.54 25.28
C LEU A 616 -43.64 -21.85 26.63
N SER A 617 -44.82 -21.26 26.82
CA SER A 617 -45.28 -20.67 28.10
C SER A 617 -45.41 -21.65 29.29
N ARG A 618 -45.21 -22.95 29.08
CA ARG A 618 -45.14 -23.98 30.15
C ARG A 618 -43.72 -24.21 30.66
N ILE A 619 -42.71 -23.72 29.94
CA ILE A 619 -41.30 -23.70 30.36
C ILE A 619 -41.11 -22.49 31.28
N LYS A 620 -40.39 -22.67 32.38
CA LYS A 620 -40.12 -21.57 33.32
C LYS A 620 -38.83 -20.87 32.94
N GLU A 621 -38.88 -19.55 32.75
CA GLU A 621 -37.70 -18.72 32.47
C GLU A 621 -36.92 -18.41 33.78
N ASP A 622 -37.63 -18.02 34.85
CA ASP A 622 -37.06 -17.70 36.18
C ASP A 622 -36.65 -18.94 37.00
N VAL A 623 -35.71 -19.74 36.50
CA VAL A 623 -35.24 -20.98 37.18
C VAL A 623 -33.93 -20.84 37.96
N GLY A 624 -33.09 -19.87 37.62
CA GLY A 624 -31.77 -19.66 38.26
C GLY A 624 -30.94 -20.95 38.32
N ASP A 625 -30.22 -21.16 39.42
CA ASP A 625 -29.42 -22.38 39.67
C ASP A 625 -30.20 -23.53 40.32
N ASN A 626 -31.53 -23.47 40.35
CA ASN A 626 -32.34 -24.53 40.94
C ASN A 626 -32.44 -25.74 39.99
N TRP A 627 -31.52 -26.69 40.13
CA TRP A 627 -31.44 -27.89 39.27
C TRP A 627 -32.75 -28.65 39.15
N ARG A 628 -33.59 -28.68 40.20
CA ARG A 628 -34.90 -29.36 40.16
C ARG A 628 -35.89 -28.67 39.21
N LEU A 629 -35.80 -27.35 39.06
CA LEU A 629 -36.58 -26.61 38.09
C LEU A 629 -36.02 -26.76 36.68
N LYS A 630 -34.68 -26.72 36.53
CA LYS A 630 -33.98 -27.03 35.27
C LYS A 630 -34.38 -28.42 34.73
N ALA A 631 -34.26 -29.47 35.55
CA ALA A 631 -34.65 -30.84 35.21
C ALA A 631 -36.15 -30.97 34.85
N ASN A 632 -37.03 -30.16 35.45
CA ASN A 632 -38.46 -30.15 35.12
C ASN A 632 -38.75 -29.48 33.76
N ASN A 633 -38.04 -28.40 33.43
CA ASN A 633 -38.07 -27.83 32.08
C ASN A 633 -37.58 -28.85 31.04
N LEU A 634 -36.40 -29.44 31.27
CA LEU A 634 -35.82 -30.44 30.37
C LEU A 634 -36.73 -31.67 30.17
N LYS A 635 -37.42 -32.14 31.23
CA LYS A 635 -38.38 -33.27 31.13
C LYS A 635 -39.55 -32.96 30.20
N LYS A 636 -40.09 -31.73 30.25
CA LYS A 636 -41.15 -31.29 29.32
C LYS A 636 -40.65 -31.18 27.89
N ILE A 637 -39.40 -30.75 27.71
CA ILE A 637 -38.77 -30.59 26.39
C ILE A 637 -38.53 -31.97 25.77
N LEU A 638 -37.88 -32.89 26.48
CA LEU A 638 -37.63 -34.25 25.98
C LEU A 638 -38.94 -34.98 25.63
N GLN A 639 -39.97 -34.88 26.47
CA GLN A 639 -41.27 -35.48 26.17
C GLN A 639 -41.84 -34.95 24.85
N TYR A 640 -41.89 -33.63 24.66
CA TYR A 640 -42.42 -33.03 23.43
C TYR A 640 -41.57 -33.30 22.18
N ILE A 641 -40.26 -33.51 22.33
CA ILE A 641 -39.40 -34.00 21.25
C ILE A 641 -39.77 -35.44 20.90
N VAL A 642 -39.86 -36.35 21.88
CA VAL A 642 -40.24 -37.75 21.64
C VAL A 642 -41.63 -37.85 21.00
N ASP A 643 -42.57 -37.03 21.45
CA ASP A 643 -43.91 -36.94 20.86
C ASP A 643 -43.85 -36.40 19.41
N TYR A 644 -42.98 -35.41 19.11
CA TYR A 644 -42.75 -34.92 17.74
C TYR A 644 -42.23 -36.00 16.79
N TYR A 645 -41.25 -36.81 17.23
CA TYR A 645 -40.73 -37.92 16.43
C TYR A 645 -41.81 -38.95 16.11
N ASN A 646 -42.62 -39.32 17.12
CA ASN A 646 -43.66 -40.34 16.96
C ASN A 646 -44.89 -39.84 16.18
N GLU A 647 -45.37 -38.62 16.45
CA GLU A 647 -46.65 -38.12 15.92
C GLU A 647 -46.52 -37.21 14.68
N VAL A 648 -45.39 -36.52 14.49
CA VAL A 648 -45.17 -35.64 13.33
C VAL A 648 -44.20 -36.27 12.33
N LEU A 649 -43.04 -36.74 12.80
CA LEU A 649 -42.03 -37.36 11.92
C LEU A 649 -42.35 -38.82 11.57
N MET A 650 -43.35 -39.43 12.22
CA MET A 650 -43.76 -40.83 12.06
C MET A 650 -42.62 -41.83 12.21
N GLN A 651 -41.60 -41.49 13.00
CA GLN A 651 -40.39 -42.29 13.21
C GLN A 651 -40.25 -42.63 14.69
N GLN A 652 -40.22 -43.94 15.01
CA GLN A 652 -39.85 -44.38 16.34
C GLN A 652 -38.35 -44.20 16.55
N ILE A 653 -37.99 -43.54 17.66
CA ILE A 653 -36.60 -43.46 18.15
C ILE A 653 -36.25 -44.84 18.74
N LEU A 654 -35.83 -45.76 17.89
CA LEU A 654 -35.33 -47.09 18.26
C LEU A 654 -33.80 -47.03 18.40
N ASP A 655 -33.27 -47.78 19.36
CA ASP A 655 -31.83 -47.97 19.63
C ASP A 655 -31.00 -46.71 20.01
N PHE A 656 -31.62 -45.55 20.21
CA PHE A 656 -30.96 -44.34 20.73
C PHE A 656 -31.02 -44.26 22.28
N PRO A 657 -29.90 -44.00 22.99
CA PRO A 657 -29.89 -43.85 24.44
C PRO A 657 -30.52 -42.50 24.87
N MET A 658 -31.61 -42.56 25.63
CA MET A 658 -32.29 -41.35 26.13
C MET A 658 -31.43 -40.60 27.17
N PRO A 659 -31.37 -39.26 27.14
CA PRO A 659 -30.47 -38.47 27.99
C PRO A 659 -30.90 -38.43 29.48
N ASP A 660 -29.96 -38.55 30.42
CA ASP A 660 -30.23 -38.31 31.85
C ASP A 660 -30.33 -36.82 32.17
N LEU A 661 -31.56 -36.34 32.19
CA LEU A 661 -31.91 -34.95 32.43
C LEU A 661 -31.59 -34.45 33.85
N ASN A 662 -31.28 -35.32 34.81
CA ASN A 662 -30.82 -34.88 36.13
C ASN A 662 -29.33 -34.52 36.08
N GLN A 663 -28.50 -35.32 35.38
CA GLN A 663 -27.07 -35.02 35.16
C GLN A 663 -26.88 -33.70 34.40
N VAL A 664 -27.66 -33.47 33.34
CA VAL A 664 -27.67 -32.19 32.60
C VAL A 664 -28.05 -31.00 33.49
N ALA A 665 -28.98 -31.19 34.43
CA ALA A 665 -29.53 -30.11 35.24
C ALA A 665 -28.70 -29.77 36.49
N GLU A 666 -28.07 -30.78 37.12
CA GLU A 666 -27.33 -30.65 38.38
C GLU A 666 -25.81 -30.54 38.16
N HIS A 667 -25.26 -31.28 37.21
CA HIS A 667 -23.81 -31.35 36.95
C HIS A 667 -23.38 -30.69 35.64
N ALA A 668 -24.33 -30.18 34.84
CA ALA A 668 -24.09 -29.63 33.49
C ALA A 668 -23.39 -30.63 32.55
N ASP A 669 -23.69 -31.92 32.72
CA ASP A 669 -23.01 -33.02 32.03
C ASP A 669 -23.06 -32.87 30.50
N HIS A 670 -21.88 -32.94 29.88
CA HIS A 670 -21.69 -32.68 28.45
C HIS A 670 -22.17 -33.84 27.56
N MET A 671 -22.06 -35.08 28.05
CA MET A 671 -22.49 -36.29 27.35
C MET A 671 -24.01 -36.35 27.21
N GLU A 672 -24.70 -36.16 28.33
CA GLU A 672 -26.16 -36.23 28.39
C GLU A 672 -26.81 -34.99 27.74
N LEU A 673 -26.17 -33.82 27.80
CA LEU A 673 -26.60 -32.65 27.04
C LEU A 673 -26.40 -32.88 25.53
N GLY A 674 -25.27 -33.49 25.14
CA GLY A 674 -24.97 -33.85 23.76
C GLY A 674 -26.08 -34.67 23.10
N ARG A 675 -26.48 -35.77 23.76
CA ARG A 675 -27.62 -36.61 23.33
C ARG A 675 -28.94 -35.83 23.21
N LEU A 676 -29.22 -34.91 24.14
CA LEU A 676 -30.42 -34.06 24.05
C LEU A 676 -30.37 -33.13 22.83
N LEU A 677 -29.22 -32.53 22.54
CA LEU A 677 -29.04 -31.69 21.35
C LEU A 677 -29.11 -32.50 20.05
N GLN A 678 -28.62 -33.74 20.06
CA GLN A 678 -28.74 -34.70 18.96
C GLN A 678 -30.20 -34.86 18.50
N LEU A 679 -31.11 -35.08 19.46
CA LEU A 679 -32.54 -35.23 19.18
C LEU A 679 -33.15 -33.95 18.60
N VAL A 680 -32.79 -32.77 19.13
CA VAL A 680 -33.21 -31.45 18.60
C VAL A 680 -32.72 -31.24 17.16
N LEU A 681 -31.50 -31.68 16.86
CA LEU A 681 -30.90 -31.53 15.54
C LEU A 681 -31.58 -32.44 14.50
N GLY A 682 -31.97 -33.66 14.89
CA GLY A 682 -32.82 -34.50 14.05
C GLY A 682 -34.24 -33.92 13.84
N CYS A 683 -34.81 -33.16 14.78
CA CYS A 683 -36.04 -32.37 14.53
C CYS A 683 -35.80 -31.33 13.41
N ALA A 684 -34.70 -30.57 13.48
CA ALA A 684 -34.36 -29.56 12.47
C ALA A 684 -34.13 -30.16 11.07
N VAL A 685 -33.51 -31.34 10.99
CA VAL A 685 -33.22 -32.03 9.72
C VAL A 685 -34.44 -32.77 9.14
N LYS A 686 -35.51 -32.96 9.92
CA LYS A 686 -36.73 -33.67 9.48
C LYS A 686 -38.02 -32.83 9.43
N CYS A 687 -38.05 -31.62 9.98
CA CYS A 687 -39.22 -30.73 9.88
C CYS A 687 -39.54 -30.31 8.43
N GLU A 688 -40.69 -29.67 8.20
CA GLU A 688 -41.09 -29.20 6.86
C GLU A 688 -40.05 -28.27 6.21
N LYS A 689 -39.38 -27.44 7.03
CA LYS A 689 -38.33 -26.50 6.63
C LYS A 689 -36.93 -27.10 6.56
N LYS A 690 -36.77 -28.43 6.65
CA LYS A 690 -35.47 -29.12 6.68
C LYS A 690 -34.44 -28.66 5.65
N HIS A 691 -34.85 -28.20 4.48
CA HIS A 691 -33.94 -27.69 3.45
C HIS A 691 -33.12 -26.49 3.96
N GLU A 692 -33.73 -25.58 4.73
CA GLU A 692 -33.04 -24.42 5.35
C GLU A 692 -31.97 -24.90 6.33
N TYR A 693 -32.33 -25.83 7.24
CA TYR A 693 -31.43 -26.36 8.27
C TYR A 693 -30.33 -27.28 7.72
N ILE A 694 -30.62 -28.10 6.72
CA ILE A 694 -29.60 -28.90 6.02
C ILE A 694 -28.62 -27.97 5.30
N GLN A 695 -29.09 -26.87 4.70
CA GLN A 695 -28.20 -25.87 4.09
C GLN A 695 -27.30 -25.22 5.15
N ILE A 696 -27.81 -24.91 6.36
CA ILE A 696 -26.99 -24.43 7.49
C ILE A 696 -25.90 -25.46 7.82
N ILE A 697 -26.27 -26.72 8.06
CA ILE A 697 -25.36 -27.81 8.44
C ILE A 697 -24.25 -28.00 7.39
N MET A 698 -24.60 -28.00 6.10
CA MET A 698 -23.66 -28.14 4.97
C MET A 698 -22.65 -26.99 4.84
N THR A 699 -22.67 -26.00 5.74
CA THR A 699 -21.76 -24.85 5.72
C THR A 699 -20.87 -24.67 6.94
N LEU A 700 -21.03 -25.52 7.97
CA LEU A 700 -20.13 -25.58 9.12
C LEU A 700 -18.69 -26.00 8.72
N GLU A 701 -17.73 -25.90 9.65
CA GLU A 701 -16.36 -26.42 9.50
C GLU A 701 -16.39 -27.92 9.13
N GLU A 702 -15.45 -28.44 8.33
CA GLU A 702 -15.49 -29.86 7.89
C GLU A 702 -15.45 -30.86 9.06
N SER A 703 -14.73 -30.55 10.13
CA SER A 703 -14.75 -31.32 11.39
C SER A 703 -16.14 -31.33 12.04
N VAL A 704 -16.78 -30.16 12.15
CA VAL A 704 -18.12 -29.99 12.72
C VAL A 704 -19.19 -30.60 11.81
N GLN A 705 -19.05 -30.50 10.48
CA GLN A 705 -19.90 -31.23 9.53
C GLN A 705 -19.78 -32.71 9.72
N HIS A 706 -18.57 -33.24 9.90
CA HIS A 706 -18.37 -34.67 10.12
C HIS A 706 -19.03 -35.13 11.43
N VAL A 707 -18.88 -34.37 12.52
CA VAL A 707 -19.57 -34.66 13.80
C VAL A 707 -21.08 -34.56 13.67
N VAL A 708 -21.62 -33.49 13.08
CA VAL A 708 -23.07 -33.30 12.90
C VAL A 708 -23.65 -34.35 11.94
N MET A 709 -22.96 -34.69 10.85
CA MET A 709 -23.37 -35.76 9.94
C MET A 709 -23.29 -37.14 10.61
N THR A 710 -22.29 -37.39 11.45
CA THR A 710 -22.19 -38.64 12.23
C THR A 710 -23.34 -38.73 13.24
N ALA A 711 -23.61 -37.65 13.98
CA ALA A 711 -24.72 -37.56 14.90
C ALA A 711 -26.09 -37.74 14.23
N ILE A 712 -26.26 -37.21 13.01
CA ILE A 712 -27.43 -37.45 12.15
C ILE A 712 -27.45 -38.90 11.65
N GLN A 713 -26.33 -39.47 11.23
CA GLN A 713 -26.24 -40.86 10.74
C GLN A 713 -26.53 -41.89 11.84
N GLU A 714 -26.10 -41.66 13.07
CA GLU A 714 -26.49 -42.44 14.25
C GLU A 714 -28.03 -42.47 14.39
N LEU A 715 -28.69 -41.31 14.24
CA LEU A 715 -30.15 -41.15 14.25
C LEU A 715 -30.88 -41.64 12.96
N LEU A 716 -30.17 -41.92 11.87
CA LEU A 716 -30.71 -42.27 10.55
C LEU A 716 -30.36 -43.69 10.05
N SER A 717 -29.71 -44.51 10.88
CA SER A 717 -28.95 -45.72 10.49
C SER A 717 -29.73 -46.91 9.89
N LYS A 718 -30.89 -46.71 9.23
CA LYS A 718 -31.71 -47.79 8.67
C LYS A 718 -32.55 -47.53 7.40
N GLU A 719 -32.24 -46.52 6.57
CA GLU A 719 -33.03 -46.21 5.35
C GLU A 719 -32.37 -46.55 3.99
N THR A 720 -31.11 -47.02 3.92
CA THR A 720 -30.42 -47.32 2.65
C THR A 720 -29.94 -48.77 2.53
N ALA A 721 -30.90 -49.68 2.29
CA ALA A 721 -30.62 -51.10 2.04
C ALA A 721 -31.45 -51.72 0.90
N GLU A 722 -31.88 -50.93 -0.09
CA GLU A 722 -32.49 -51.44 -1.32
C GLU A 722 -31.81 -50.84 -2.57
N ASN A 723 -31.55 -51.70 -3.57
CA ASN A 723 -30.93 -51.44 -4.89
C ASN A 723 -29.38 -51.46 -4.98
N LEU A 724 -28.80 -52.66 -5.13
CA LEU A 724 -27.55 -52.93 -5.89
C LEU A 724 -27.60 -54.38 -6.45
N PRO A 725 -26.85 -54.72 -7.52
CA PRO A 725 -27.17 -55.82 -8.44
C PRO A 725 -26.68 -57.23 -8.03
N PRO A 726 -27.21 -58.32 -8.63
CA PRO A 726 -27.30 -59.64 -7.97
C PRO A 726 -26.05 -60.55 -7.97
N GLU A 727 -24.91 -60.14 -8.53
CA GLU A 727 -23.79 -61.07 -8.80
C GLU A 727 -22.67 -61.04 -7.74
N ALA A 728 -22.78 -60.20 -6.70
CA ALA A 728 -21.85 -60.16 -5.56
C ALA A 728 -22.45 -60.68 -4.24
N LEU A 729 -23.67 -61.22 -4.26
CA LEU A 729 -24.43 -61.53 -3.04
C LEU A 729 -23.99 -62.82 -2.31
N GLY A 730 -23.49 -63.82 -3.06
CA GLY A 730 -23.30 -65.18 -2.56
C GLY A 730 -22.29 -65.33 -1.40
N ASP A 731 -21.09 -64.74 -1.52
CA ASP A 731 -20.05 -64.83 -0.47
C ASP A 731 -20.42 -64.02 0.78
N VAL A 732 -21.01 -62.82 0.57
CA VAL A 732 -21.39 -61.92 1.67
C VAL A 732 -22.54 -62.51 2.47
N GLU A 733 -23.56 -63.08 1.82
CA GLU A 733 -24.70 -63.72 2.50
C GLU A 733 -24.26 -64.94 3.33
N GLN A 734 -23.22 -65.66 2.90
CA GLN A 734 -22.69 -66.81 3.61
C GLN A 734 -21.85 -66.41 4.84
N GLN A 735 -21.05 -65.34 4.76
CA GLN A 735 -20.38 -64.76 5.93
C GLN A 735 -21.37 -64.12 6.92
N LEU A 736 -22.38 -63.40 6.42
CA LEU A 736 -23.41 -62.77 7.24
C LEU A 736 -24.23 -63.80 8.03
N LYS A 737 -24.60 -64.93 7.41
CA LYS A 737 -25.25 -66.06 8.10
C LYS A 737 -24.41 -66.62 9.24
N LYS A 738 -23.10 -66.77 9.03
CA LYS A 738 -22.19 -67.31 10.05
C LYS A 738 -22.07 -66.37 11.25
N LEU A 739 -21.83 -65.09 10.99
CA LEU A 739 -21.75 -64.06 12.04
C LEU A 739 -23.08 -63.87 12.77
N SER A 740 -24.21 -63.97 12.06
CA SER A 740 -25.54 -63.90 12.68
C SER A 740 -25.84 -65.12 13.58
N GLN A 741 -25.36 -66.32 13.24
CA GLN A 741 -25.44 -67.48 14.14
C GLN A 741 -24.53 -67.33 15.36
N GLU A 742 -23.29 -66.88 15.18
CA GLU A 742 -22.35 -66.64 16.28
C GLU A 742 -22.88 -65.56 17.24
N LEU A 743 -23.47 -64.48 16.72
CA LEU A 743 -24.13 -63.45 17.52
C LEU A 743 -25.39 -63.96 18.25
N SER A 744 -26.20 -64.81 17.61
CA SER A 744 -27.39 -65.40 18.24
C SER A 744 -27.03 -66.34 19.40
N ILE A 745 -25.88 -67.02 19.34
CA ILE A 745 -25.39 -67.88 20.44
C ILE A 745 -24.91 -66.99 21.59
N ALA A 746 -24.09 -65.98 21.32
CA ALA A 746 -23.58 -65.06 22.33
C ALA A 746 -24.70 -64.27 23.04
N LEU A 747 -25.78 -63.91 22.33
CA LEU A 747 -26.96 -63.29 22.94
C LEU A 747 -27.71 -64.26 23.87
N SER A 748 -27.86 -65.52 23.48
CA SER A 748 -28.46 -66.56 24.34
C SER A 748 -27.65 -66.79 25.61
N GLU A 749 -26.33 -66.87 25.50
CA GLU A 749 -25.41 -67.06 26.65
C GLU A 749 -25.44 -65.84 27.59
N LYS A 750 -25.51 -64.62 27.04
CA LYS A 750 -25.67 -63.37 27.82
C LYS A 750 -27.00 -63.35 28.59
N GLU A 751 -28.09 -63.80 27.97
CA GLU A 751 -29.43 -63.78 28.56
C GLU A 751 -29.58 -64.85 29.66
N GLU A 752 -28.95 -66.02 29.48
CA GLU A 752 -28.83 -67.08 30.49
C GLU A 752 -27.96 -66.65 31.67
N LEU A 753 -26.83 -65.95 31.42
CA LEU A 753 -26.01 -65.33 32.47
C LEU A 753 -26.76 -64.23 33.24
N ALA A 754 -27.55 -63.39 32.55
CA ALA A 754 -28.35 -62.34 33.19
C ALA A 754 -29.42 -62.93 34.12
N GLN A 755 -30.08 -64.02 33.72
CA GLN A 755 -30.98 -64.77 34.61
C GLN A 755 -30.23 -65.37 35.81
N ARG A 756 -29.03 -65.93 35.58
CA ARG A 756 -28.19 -66.48 36.66
C ARG A 756 -27.81 -65.43 37.70
N CYS A 757 -27.49 -64.20 37.28
CA CYS A 757 -27.23 -63.09 38.19
C CYS A 757 -28.48 -62.71 39.01
N GLN A 758 -29.65 -62.60 38.37
CA GLN A 758 -30.91 -62.32 39.11
C GLN A 758 -31.27 -63.43 40.12
N GLU A 759 -31.06 -64.71 39.78
CA GLU A 759 -31.27 -65.81 40.73
C GLU A 759 -30.30 -65.73 41.93
N LEU A 760 -29.04 -65.35 41.68
CA LEU A 760 -28.03 -65.18 42.74
C LEU A 760 -28.33 -63.97 43.63
N ASP A 761 -28.76 -62.84 43.06
CA ASP A 761 -29.17 -61.65 43.84
C ASP A 761 -30.36 -61.96 44.77
N ILE A 762 -31.33 -62.75 44.29
CA ILE A 762 -32.47 -63.20 45.11
C ILE A 762 -32.00 -64.14 46.23
N GLN A 763 -31.06 -65.05 45.97
CA GLN A 763 -30.48 -65.93 46.99
C GLN A 763 -29.66 -65.16 48.03
N VAL A 764 -28.88 -64.16 47.61
CA VAL A 764 -28.13 -63.27 48.51
C VAL A 764 -29.08 -62.48 49.40
N ALA A 765 -30.18 -61.96 48.85
CA ALA A 765 -31.20 -61.27 49.63
C ALA A 765 -31.86 -62.18 50.69
N SER A 766 -32.25 -63.42 50.33
CA SER A 766 -32.86 -64.34 51.31
C SER A 766 -31.88 -64.77 52.40
N LEU A 767 -30.61 -65.04 52.04
CA LEU A 767 -29.57 -65.39 53.00
C LEU A 767 -29.21 -64.22 53.93
N GLN A 768 -29.32 -62.98 53.47
CA GLN A 768 -29.15 -61.79 54.32
C GLN A 768 -30.30 -61.62 55.30
N GLU A 769 -31.55 -61.87 54.88
CA GLU A 769 -32.73 -61.84 55.76
C GLU A 769 -32.68 -62.97 56.82
N GLU A 770 -32.29 -64.17 56.41
CA GLU A 770 -32.10 -65.33 57.29
C GLU A 770 -30.94 -65.10 58.29
N ARG A 771 -29.80 -64.57 57.84
CA ARG A 771 -28.69 -64.15 58.73
C ARG A 771 -29.14 -63.14 59.77
N ASN A 772 -29.97 -62.17 59.39
CA ASN A 772 -30.45 -61.13 60.31
C ASN A 772 -31.47 -61.70 61.32
N SER A 773 -32.29 -62.67 60.91
CA SER A 773 -33.19 -63.40 61.82
C SER A 773 -32.41 -64.29 62.80
N LEU A 774 -31.40 -65.02 62.32
CA LEU A 774 -30.54 -65.85 63.16
C LEU A 774 -29.70 -65.02 64.14
N LEU A 775 -29.25 -63.81 63.76
CA LEU A 775 -28.59 -62.89 64.69
C LEU A 775 -29.54 -62.45 65.82
N ALA A 776 -30.78 -62.07 65.48
CA ALA A 776 -31.79 -61.70 66.47
C ALA A 776 -32.18 -62.88 67.39
N GLU A 777 -32.24 -64.11 66.87
CA GLU A 777 -32.48 -65.30 67.68
C GLU A 777 -31.26 -65.65 68.57
N ASN A 778 -30.04 -65.43 68.09
CA ASN A 778 -28.82 -65.65 68.86
C ASN A 778 -28.68 -64.66 70.03
N ASP A 779 -29.05 -63.39 69.85
CA ASP A 779 -29.13 -62.41 70.94
C ASP A 779 -30.14 -62.88 72.01
N VAL A 780 -31.33 -63.30 71.60
CA VAL A 780 -32.37 -63.83 72.51
C VAL A 780 -31.93 -65.12 73.21
N LEU A 781 -31.21 -66.01 72.53
CA LEU A 781 -30.68 -67.26 73.11
C LEU A 781 -29.50 -66.99 74.06
N THR A 782 -28.68 -65.98 73.78
CA THR A 782 -27.56 -65.55 74.65
C THR A 782 -28.10 -64.99 75.96
N ASP A 783 -29.13 -64.14 75.91
CA ASP A 783 -29.84 -63.65 77.10
C ASP A 783 -30.53 -64.78 77.89
N ARG A 784 -30.96 -65.85 77.22
CA ARG A 784 -31.59 -67.03 77.85
C ARG A 784 -30.56 -67.98 78.47
N ALA A 785 -29.40 -68.14 77.85
CA ALA A 785 -28.28 -68.92 78.36
C ALA A 785 -27.70 -68.30 79.64
N ASN A 786 -27.68 -66.97 79.71
CA ASN A 786 -27.26 -66.20 80.89
C ASN A 786 -28.21 -66.32 82.11
N GLN A 787 -29.32 -67.08 82.04
CA GLN A 787 -30.34 -67.15 83.09
C GLN A 787 -30.63 -68.55 83.68
N LEU A 788 -29.95 -69.62 83.26
CA LEU A 788 -30.26 -70.99 83.74
C LEU A 788 -29.02 -71.76 84.21
N ASP A 789 -28.74 -71.60 85.51
CA ASP A 789 -27.81 -72.44 86.26
C ASP A 789 -28.46 -73.77 86.71
N SER A 790 -27.76 -74.88 86.46
CA SER A 790 -28.03 -76.26 86.93
C SER A 790 -29.30 -76.98 86.42
N PHE A 791 -29.14 -78.25 85.99
CA PHE A 791 -29.86 -79.44 86.51
C PHE A 791 -29.49 -80.69 85.68
N ASP A 792 -28.45 -81.43 86.10
CA ASP A 792 -28.11 -82.76 85.56
C ASP A 792 -28.90 -83.87 86.27
N ASP A 793 -29.94 -84.42 85.64
CA ASP A 793 -30.44 -85.79 85.93
C ASP A 793 -30.98 -86.48 84.66
N PRO A 794 -30.25 -87.47 84.10
CA PRO A 794 -30.62 -88.16 82.86
C PRO A 794 -31.93 -88.95 82.87
N ASN A 795 -32.54 -89.22 84.03
CA ASN A 795 -33.72 -90.10 84.12
C ASN A 795 -35.08 -89.38 83.99
N THR A 796 -35.10 -88.07 83.76
CA THR A 796 -36.33 -87.32 83.49
C THR A 796 -36.73 -87.35 82.00
N PRO A 797 -38.00 -87.10 81.64
CA PRO A 797 -38.42 -86.94 80.24
C PRO A 797 -37.63 -85.85 79.49
N SER A 798 -37.18 -84.83 80.22
CA SER A 798 -36.30 -83.76 79.72
C SER A 798 -34.93 -84.30 79.32
N GLY A 799 -34.31 -85.18 80.13
CA GLY A 799 -33.02 -85.80 79.84
C GLY A 799 -33.02 -86.61 78.54
N ARG A 800 -34.12 -87.31 78.21
CA ARG A 800 -34.26 -88.01 76.92
C ARG A 800 -34.38 -87.06 75.73
N LYS A 801 -35.05 -85.91 75.91
CA LYS A 801 -35.07 -84.84 74.89
C LYS A 801 -33.68 -84.26 74.68
N ILE A 802 -32.97 -83.95 75.76
CA ILE A 802 -31.58 -83.46 75.72
C ILE A 802 -30.67 -84.43 74.96
N TRP A 803 -30.76 -85.73 75.23
CA TRP A 803 -29.98 -86.75 74.50
C TRP A 803 -30.34 -86.81 73.00
N GLN A 804 -31.63 -86.71 72.64
CA GLN A 804 -32.06 -86.64 71.23
C GLN A 804 -31.56 -85.37 70.54
N THR A 805 -31.61 -84.22 71.22
CA THR A 805 -31.08 -82.94 70.71
C THR A 805 -29.56 -82.96 70.61
N GLN A 806 -28.84 -83.63 71.53
CA GLN A 806 -27.38 -83.81 71.43
C GLN A 806 -27.00 -84.70 70.25
N LEU A 807 -27.73 -85.79 69.98
CA LEU A 807 -27.47 -86.62 68.79
C LEU A 807 -27.74 -85.85 67.48
N GLN A 808 -28.78 -85.00 67.46
CA GLN A 808 -29.04 -84.10 66.32
C GLN A 808 -27.97 -83.01 66.20
N PHE A 809 -27.47 -82.48 67.32
CA PHE A 809 -26.39 -81.51 67.34
C PHE A 809 -25.08 -82.11 66.82
N GLU A 810 -24.71 -83.33 67.24
CA GLU A 810 -23.55 -84.05 66.70
C GLU A 810 -23.67 -84.30 65.18
N GLN A 811 -24.86 -84.68 64.70
CA GLN A 811 -25.11 -84.85 63.26
C GLN A 811 -24.99 -83.54 62.47
N LEU A 812 -25.60 -82.46 62.97
CA LEU A 812 -25.50 -81.14 62.36
C LEU A 812 -24.06 -80.60 62.43
N GLN A 813 -23.30 -80.94 63.47
CA GLN A 813 -21.90 -80.55 63.60
C GLN A 813 -20.99 -81.31 62.61
N GLU A 814 -21.24 -82.60 62.35
CA GLU A 814 -20.54 -83.36 61.31
C GLU A 814 -20.90 -82.84 59.89
N GLU A 815 -22.17 -82.51 59.65
CA GLU A 815 -22.62 -81.94 58.39
C GLU A 815 -22.04 -80.52 58.16
N ASN A 816 -22.00 -79.69 59.20
CA ASN A 816 -21.37 -78.37 59.15
C ASN A 816 -19.87 -78.48 58.83
N PHE A 817 -19.15 -79.41 59.47
CA PHE A 817 -17.72 -79.66 59.19
C PHE A 817 -17.48 -80.12 57.74
N ARG A 818 -18.40 -80.89 57.14
CA ARG A 818 -18.33 -81.24 55.71
C ARG A 818 -18.61 -80.05 54.79
N LEU A 819 -19.55 -79.19 55.16
CA LEU A 819 -19.87 -77.99 54.39
C LEU A 819 -18.75 -76.94 54.47
N GLU A 820 -18.09 -76.80 55.62
CA GLU A 820 -16.88 -75.97 55.75
C GLU A 820 -15.73 -76.50 54.89
N ALA A 821 -15.46 -77.81 54.92
CA ALA A 821 -14.45 -78.42 54.06
C ALA A 821 -14.74 -78.21 52.55
N ALA A 822 -15.98 -78.43 52.12
CA ALA A 822 -16.38 -78.20 50.73
C ALA A 822 -16.29 -76.71 50.34
N LYS A 823 -16.63 -75.79 51.25
CA LYS A 823 -16.48 -74.35 51.06
C LYS A 823 -15.02 -73.93 50.91
N ASP A 824 -14.11 -74.54 51.67
CA ASP A 824 -12.67 -74.30 51.53
C ASP A 824 -12.13 -74.85 50.20
N ASP A 825 -12.57 -76.03 49.75
CA ASP A 825 -12.22 -76.56 48.42
C ASP A 825 -12.70 -75.62 47.29
N TYR A 826 -13.94 -75.10 47.37
CA TYR A 826 -14.44 -74.11 46.40
C TYR A 826 -13.67 -72.79 46.46
N ARG A 827 -13.28 -72.32 47.65
CA ARG A 827 -12.45 -71.11 47.81
C ARG A 827 -11.09 -71.27 47.12
N ILE A 828 -10.41 -72.39 47.33
CA ILE A 828 -9.14 -72.71 46.66
C ILE A 828 -9.32 -72.77 45.13
N HIS A 829 -10.46 -73.28 44.65
CA HIS A 829 -10.73 -73.29 43.20
C HIS A 829 -10.96 -71.89 42.62
N CYS A 830 -11.66 -71.01 43.35
CA CYS A 830 -11.80 -69.61 42.96
C CYS A 830 -10.45 -68.87 42.95
N GLU A 831 -9.62 -69.05 43.99
CA GLU A 831 -8.28 -68.45 44.07
C GLU A 831 -7.37 -68.88 42.89
N GLU A 832 -7.47 -70.13 42.43
CA GLU A 832 -6.72 -70.62 41.25
C GLU A 832 -7.29 -70.08 39.92
N LEU A 833 -8.61 -69.92 39.80
CA LEU A 833 -9.25 -69.31 38.61
C LEU A 833 -8.94 -67.81 38.50
N GLU A 834 -8.97 -67.08 39.63
CA GLU A 834 -8.56 -65.66 39.70
C GLU A 834 -7.11 -65.50 39.25
N LYS A 835 -6.21 -66.37 39.72
CA LYS A 835 -4.80 -66.37 39.30
C LYS A 835 -4.64 -66.61 37.80
N GLN A 836 -5.36 -67.57 37.21
CA GLN A 836 -5.33 -67.83 35.76
C GLN A 836 -5.88 -66.64 34.96
N LEU A 837 -6.91 -65.95 35.48
CA LEU A 837 -7.47 -64.75 34.87
C LEU A 837 -6.46 -63.59 34.90
N ILE A 838 -5.72 -63.40 36.00
CA ILE A 838 -4.62 -62.42 36.11
C ILE A 838 -3.48 -62.76 35.13
N GLU A 839 -3.08 -64.03 35.01
CA GLU A 839 -2.05 -64.45 34.05
C GLU A 839 -2.48 -64.19 32.58
N LEU A 840 -3.75 -64.42 32.25
CA LEU A 840 -4.30 -64.12 30.92
C LEU A 840 -4.41 -62.61 30.66
N GLN A 841 -4.83 -61.81 31.65
CA GLN A 841 -4.83 -60.35 31.55
C GLN A 841 -3.43 -59.78 31.32
N HIS A 842 -2.43 -60.26 32.07
CA HIS A 842 -1.04 -59.83 31.89
C HIS A 842 -0.55 -60.14 30.46
N ARG A 843 -0.83 -61.34 29.97
CA ARG A 843 -0.46 -61.77 28.61
C ARG A 843 -1.18 -60.99 27.51
N ASN A 844 -2.43 -60.58 27.73
CA ASN A 844 -3.17 -59.73 26.80
C ASN A 844 -2.58 -58.31 26.76
N ASN A 845 -2.17 -57.77 27.91
CA ASN A 845 -1.50 -56.48 28.00
C ASN A 845 -0.12 -56.50 27.29
N GLU A 846 0.67 -57.57 27.46
CA GLU A 846 1.92 -57.77 26.70
C GLU A 846 1.69 -57.79 25.18
N LEU A 847 0.70 -58.54 24.71
CA LEU A 847 0.35 -58.63 23.28
C LEU A 847 -0.18 -57.30 22.73
N THR A 848 -0.94 -56.55 23.53
CA THR A 848 -1.44 -55.22 23.16
C THR A 848 -0.30 -54.22 23.03
N SER A 849 0.63 -54.20 23.99
CA SER A 849 1.85 -53.38 23.95
C SER A 849 2.70 -53.69 22.71
N LEU A 850 2.96 -54.97 22.42
CA LEU A 850 3.70 -55.39 21.21
C LEU A 850 2.98 -54.99 19.91
N ALA A 851 1.65 -55.02 19.89
CA ALA A 851 0.86 -54.55 18.74
C ALA A 851 0.95 -53.02 18.56
N GLU A 852 1.09 -52.26 19.65
CA GLU A 852 1.28 -50.80 19.61
C GLU A 852 2.69 -50.41 19.18
N GLU A 853 3.73 -51.08 19.70
CA GLU A 853 5.10 -50.94 19.21
C GLU A 853 5.19 -51.23 17.70
N SER A 854 4.53 -52.29 17.23
CA SER A 854 4.50 -52.62 15.80
C SER A 854 3.75 -51.60 14.93
N ARG A 855 2.80 -50.83 15.49
CA ARG A 855 2.15 -49.72 14.78
C ARG A 855 3.07 -48.50 14.76
N ALA A 856 3.63 -48.11 15.90
CA ALA A 856 4.56 -46.99 16.00
C ALA A 856 5.77 -47.15 15.05
N LEU A 857 6.38 -48.34 15.01
CA LEU A 857 7.48 -48.66 14.08
C LEU A 857 7.06 -48.57 12.60
N LYS A 858 5.79 -48.83 12.27
CA LYS A 858 5.27 -48.68 10.91
C LYS A 858 5.10 -47.21 10.55
N ASP A 859 4.56 -46.41 11.46
CA ASP A 859 4.35 -44.98 11.28
C ASP A 859 5.70 -44.24 11.16
N GLU A 860 6.71 -44.60 11.96
CA GLU A 860 8.09 -44.12 11.78
C GLU A 860 8.66 -44.46 10.39
N LEU A 861 8.40 -45.66 9.88
CA LEU A 861 8.88 -46.10 8.57
C LEU A 861 8.21 -45.32 7.42
N ASP A 862 6.91 -45.00 7.55
CA ASP A 862 6.19 -44.17 6.60
C ASP A 862 6.58 -42.67 6.70
N VAL A 863 6.91 -42.16 7.88
CA VAL A 863 7.56 -40.84 8.04
C VAL A 863 8.93 -40.81 7.37
N LEU A 864 9.76 -41.85 7.56
CA LEU A 864 11.08 -41.95 6.93
C LEU A 864 11.00 -42.05 5.40
N ARG A 865 9.99 -42.75 4.85
CA ARG A 865 9.69 -42.75 3.40
C ARG A 865 9.36 -41.35 2.90
N ASN A 866 8.44 -40.65 3.56
CA ASN A 866 8.07 -39.28 3.20
C ASN A 866 9.27 -38.30 3.30
N CYS A 867 10.16 -38.50 4.28
CA CYS A 867 11.42 -37.75 4.38
C CYS A 867 12.37 -38.06 3.21
N SER A 868 12.49 -39.33 2.79
CA SER A 868 13.29 -39.72 1.62
C SER A 868 12.76 -39.09 0.33
N ASP A 869 11.44 -39.12 0.09
CA ASP A 869 10.81 -38.48 -1.07
C ASP A 869 10.96 -36.96 -1.07
N ARG A 870 10.97 -36.32 0.12
CA ARG A 870 11.30 -34.90 0.26
C ARG A 870 12.76 -34.61 -0.08
N VAL A 871 13.70 -35.47 0.33
CA VAL A 871 15.13 -35.32 -0.04
C VAL A 871 15.30 -35.40 -1.56
N VAL A 872 14.70 -36.39 -2.24
CA VAL A 872 14.78 -36.51 -3.71
C VAL A 872 14.20 -35.27 -4.42
N LYS A 873 13.08 -34.72 -3.93
CA LYS A 873 12.50 -33.47 -4.46
C LYS A 873 13.40 -32.26 -4.22
N LEU A 874 14.05 -32.17 -3.05
CA LEU A 874 15.00 -31.11 -2.72
C LEU A 874 16.29 -31.21 -3.54
N GLU A 875 16.82 -32.40 -3.80
CA GLU A 875 17.97 -32.62 -4.68
C GLU A 875 17.68 -32.16 -6.12
N ALA A 876 16.51 -32.49 -6.66
CA ALA A 876 16.06 -32.01 -7.97
C ALA A 876 15.89 -30.47 -8.01
N ALA A 877 15.42 -29.86 -6.91
CA ALA A 877 15.33 -28.42 -6.77
C ALA A 877 16.73 -27.77 -6.72
N VAL A 878 17.67 -28.32 -5.95
CA VAL A 878 19.06 -27.85 -5.84
C VAL A 878 19.78 -27.90 -7.19
N GLU A 879 19.62 -28.97 -7.97
CA GLU A 879 20.17 -29.07 -9.33
C GLU A 879 19.54 -28.04 -10.28
N THR A 880 18.26 -27.71 -10.09
CA THR A 880 17.60 -26.63 -10.83
C THR A 880 18.13 -25.24 -10.43
N TYR A 881 18.38 -25.00 -9.14
CA TYR A 881 19.00 -23.77 -8.66
C TYR A 881 20.46 -23.62 -9.09
N ARG A 882 21.21 -24.73 -9.20
CA ARG A 882 22.56 -24.74 -9.75
C ARG A 882 22.61 -24.22 -11.18
N LYS A 883 21.68 -24.68 -12.04
CA LYS A 883 21.54 -24.18 -13.42
C LYS A 883 21.11 -22.71 -13.48
N LYS A 884 20.25 -22.25 -12.56
CA LYS A 884 19.90 -20.82 -12.42
C LYS A 884 21.11 -19.98 -11.99
N LEU A 885 21.97 -20.49 -11.10
CA LEU A 885 23.22 -19.84 -10.67
C LEU A 885 24.25 -19.72 -11.82
N GLU A 886 24.35 -20.74 -12.67
CA GLU A 886 25.16 -20.67 -13.90
C GLU A 886 24.63 -19.56 -14.82
N GLY A 887 23.31 -19.48 -15.04
CA GLY A 887 22.67 -18.38 -15.78
C GLY A 887 22.89 -16.98 -15.17
N LEU A 888 22.96 -16.87 -13.84
CA LEU A 888 23.31 -15.60 -13.17
C LEU A 888 24.75 -15.15 -13.46
N SER A 889 25.68 -16.07 -13.74
CA SER A 889 27.05 -15.71 -14.12
C SER A 889 27.12 -15.07 -15.51
N ASP A 890 26.35 -15.58 -16.47
CA ASP A 890 26.18 -14.97 -17.79
C ASP A 890 25.42 -13.64 -17.71
N LEU A 891 24.41 -13.54 -16.85
CA LEU A 891 23.68 -12.28 -16.65
C LEU A 891 24.58 -11.19 -16.05
N ARG A 892 25.44 -11.50 -15.06
CA ARG A 892 26.45 -10.55 -14.55
C ARG A 892 27.42 -10.07 -15.65
N ARG A 893 27.80 -10.95 -16.58
CA ARG A 893 28.64 -10.58 -17.72
C ARG A 893 27.91 -9.66 -18.70
N GLN A 894 26.60 -9.86 -18.91
CA GLN A 894 25.76 -8.96 -19.70
C GLN A 894 25.59 -7.60 -19.03
N VAL A 895 25.32 -7.57 -17.72
CA VAL A 895 25.25 -6.33 -16.91
C VAL A 895 26.54 -5.54 -17.04
N LYS A 896 27.71 -6.16 -16.83
CA LYS A 896 29.01 -5.49 -17.03
C LYS A 896 29.20 -4.92 -18.45
N THR A 897 28.75 -5.66 -19.47
CA THR A 897 28.79 -5.19 -20.87
C THR A 897 27.83 -4.01 -21.13
N LEU A 898 26.76 -3.86 -20.32
CA LEU A 898 25.84 -2.72 -20.37
C LEU A 898 26.38 -1.53 -19.57
N GLU A 899 27.03 -1.76 -18.42
CA GLU A 899 27.76 -0.75 -17.65
C GLU A 899 28.85 -0.08 -18.50
N ASP A 900 29.69 -0.87 -19.17
CA ASP A 900 30.73 -0.38 -20.08
C ASP A 900 30.15 0.48 -21.22
N LYS A 901 28.97 0.09 -21.75
CA LYS A 901 28.25 0.86 -22.79
C LYS A 901 27.62 2.14 -22.24
N ASN A 902 27.03 2.11 -21.05
CA ASN A 902 26.48 3.30 -20.40
C ASN A 902 27.58 4.31 -20.07
N MET A 903 28.77 3.85 -19.67
CA MET A 903 29.96 4.69 -19.51
C MET A 903 30.35 5.37 -20.83
N MET A 904 30.38 4.62 -21.96
CA MET A 904 30.60 5.20 -23.29
C MET A 904 29.50 6.21 -23.68
N TYR A 905 28.22 5.91 -23.43
CA TYR A 905 27.13 6.83 -23.75
C TYR A 905 27.20 8.10 -22.90
N MET A 906 27.55 8.01 -21.62
CA MET A 906 27.77 9.15 -20.75
C MET A 906 28.90 10.05 -21.26
N GLN A 907 30.05 9.47 -21.63
CA GLN A 907 31.18 10.20 -22.22
C GLN A 907 30.79 10.89 -23.54
N ASN A 908 30.03 10.22 -24.41
CA ASN A 908 29.52 10.80 -25.65
C ASN A 908 28.54 11.96 -25.38
N THR A 909 27.65 11.83 -24.40
CA THR A 909 26.71 12.90 -24.02
C THR A 909 27.45 14.12 -23.50
N VAL A 910 28.44 13.96 -22.61
CA VAL A 910 29.29 15.06 -22.13
C VAL A 910 30.03 15.76 -23.29
N SER A 911 30.57 14.99 -24.24
CA SER A 911 31.20 15.54 -25.44
C SER A 911 30.22 16.35 -26.31
N LEU A 912 29.00 15.84 -26.51
CA LEU A 912 27.95 16.52 -27.28
C LEU A 912 27.44 17.79 -26.57
N GLU A 913 27.35 17.78 -25.24
CA GLU A 913 27.04 18.98 -24.45
C GLU A 913 28.14 20.05 -24.55
N GLU A 914 29.41 19.66 -24.61
CA GLU A 914 30.51 20.60 -24.79
C GLU A 914 30.53 21.20 -26.21
N GLU A 915 30.23 20.40 -27.24
CA GLU A 915 29.99 20.90 -28.59
C GLU A 915 28.76 21.82 -28.66
N LEU A 916 27.68 21.49 -27.96
CA LEU A 916 26.48 22.34 -27.88
C LEU A 916 26.77 23.69 -27.18
N ARG A 917 27.58 23.69 -26.11
CA ARG A 917 28.08 24.94 -25.49
C ARG A 917 28.87 25.79 -26.49
N LYS A 918 29.78 25.19 -27.27
CA LYS A 918 30.57 25.88 -28.31
C LYS A 918 29.68 26.42 -29.44
N ALA A 919 28.66 25.66 -29.86
CA ALA A 919 27.67 26.09 -30.85
C ALA A 919 26.81 27.26 -30.33
N ASN A 920 26.41 27.25 -29.06
CA ASN A 920 25.67 28.35 -28.45
C ASN A 920 26.52 29.62 -28.28
N ALA A 921 27.79 29.49 -27.89
CA ALA A 921 28.72 30.62 -27.81
C ALA A 921 28.96 31.29 -29.18
N THR A 922 29.19 30.49 -30.23
CA THR A 922 29.33 31.02 -31.61
C THR A 922 28.02 31.62 -32.14
N ARG A 923 26.86 31.06 -31.80
CA ARG A 923 25.54 31.66 -32.10
C ARG A 923 25.35 33.01 -31.41
N ALA A 924 25.78 33.17 -30.16
CA ALA A 924 25.72 34.45 -29.44
C ALA A 924 26.60 35.50 -30.12
N GLN A 925 27.84 35.15 -30.50
CA GLN A 925 28.72 36.02 -31.29
C GLN A 925 28.09 36.43 -32.63
N LEU A 926 27.41 35.50 -33.31
CA LEU A 926 26.75 35.76 -34.60
C LEU A 926 25.56 36.73 -34.48
N GLU A 927 24.77 36.67 -33.41
CA GLU A 927 23.75 37.69 -33.13
C GLU A 927 24.37 39.06 -32.79
N THR A 928 25.52 39.11 -32.09
CA THR A 928 26.26 40.36 -31.88
C THR A 928 26.74 40.97 -33.20
N TYR A 929 27.33 40.18 -34.10
CA TYR A 929 27.70 40.65 -35.44
C TYR A 929 26.48 41.11 -36.26
N LYS A 930 25.35 40.41 -36.15
CA LYS A 930 24.10 40.80 -36.81
C LYS A 930 23.56 42.16 -36.31
N ARG A 931 23.65 42.44 -35.00
CA ARG A 931 23.35 43.77 -34.43
C ARG A 931 24.30 44.85 -34.96
N GLN A 932 25.62 44.58 -34.98
CA GLN A 932 26.61 45.51 -35.55
C GLN A 932 26.34 45.81 -37.02
N VAL A 933 25.98 44.80 -37.82
CA VAL A 933 25.59 44.97 -39.23
C VAL A 933 24.32 45.82 -39.37
N GLN A 934 23.32 45.65 -38.51
CA GLN A 934 22.12 46.50 -38.50
C GLN A 934 22.44 47.95 -38.15
N GLU A 935 23.32 48.18 -37.17
CA GLU A 935 23.76 49.53 -36.78
C GLU A 935 24.56 50.21 -37.91
N LEU A 936 25.44 49.47 -38.60
CA LEU A 936 26.17 49.98 -39.77
C LEU A 936 25.23 50.31 -40.94
N HIS A 937 24.19 49.50 -41.19
CA HIS A 937 23.17 49.84 -42.19
C HIS A 937 22.40 51.12 -41.82
N LYS A 938 22.09 51.31 -40.53
CA LYS A 938 21.44 52.55 -40.05
C LYS A 938 22.36 53.77 -40.26
N LYS A 939 23.65 53.66 -39.87
CA LYS A 939 24.65 54.72 -40.10
C LYS A 939 24.82 55.04 -41.58
N LEU A 940 24.85 54.02 -42.45
CA LEU A 940 24.92 54.20 -43.91
C LEU A 940 23.69 54.94 -44.46
N ALA A 941 22.48 54.61 -43.99
CA ALA A 941 21.25 55.32 -44.36
C ALA A 941 21.24 56.78 -43.85
N ASP A 942 21.82 57.03 -42.68
CA ASP A 942 21.95 58.38 -42.11
C ASP A 942 22.99 59.25 -42.86
N GLU A 943 24.09 58.66 -43.32
CA GLU A 943 25.06 59.34 -44.20
C GLU A 943 24.50 59.56 -45.59
N SER A 944 23.77 58.60 -46.18
CA SER A 944 23.10 58.79 -47.47
C SER A 944 22.14 59.98 -47.42
N ARG A 945 21.30 60.06 -46.39
CA ARG A 945 20.39 61.21 -46.19
C ARG A 945 21.13 62.54 -46.00
N ARG A 946 22.30 62.54 -45.34
CA ARG A 946 23.13 63.75 -45.23
C ARG A 946 23.77 64.14 -46.57
N ALA A 947 24.22 63.19 -47.36
CA ALA A 947 24.71 63.44 -48.72
C ALA A 947 23.62 64.00 -49.64
N ASP A 948 22.40 63.45 -49.58
CA ASP A 948 21.23 63.95 -50.34
C ASP A 948 20.87 65.39 -49.96
N ASN A 949 20.86 65.71 -48.66
CA ASN A 949 20.64 67.08 -48.17
C ASN A 949 21.71 68.06 -48.65
N VAL A 950 22.99 67.69 -48.57
CA VAL A 950 24.10 68.54 -49.05
C VAL A 950 24.05 68.72 -50.57
N ALA A 951 23.64 67.69 -51.33
CA ALA A 951 23.42 67.80 -52.77
C ALA A 951 22.27 68.77 -53.11
N PHE A 952 21.19 68.76 -52.32
CA PHE A 952 20.08 69.71 -52.46
C PHE A 952 20.51 71.15 -52.13
N GLU A 953 21.25 71.35 -51.03
CA GLU A 953 21.81 72.66 -50.67
C GLU A 953 22.76 73.19 -51.75
N LYS A 954 23.68 72.35 -52.25
CA LYS A 954 24.60 72.68 -53.35
C LYS A 954 23.82 73.18 -54.57
N LYS A 955 22.77 72.46 -54.98
CA LYS A 955 21.92 72.87 -56.09
C LYS A 955 21.26 74.24 -55.84
N GLN A 956 20.74 74.48 -54.63
CA GLN A 956 20.16 75.77 -54.28
C GLN A 956 21.20 76.91 -54.30
N PHE A 957 22.44 76.65 -53.91
CA PHE A 957 23.55 77.60 -54.04
C PHE A 957 23.97 77.85 -55.49
N GLU A 958 23.95 76.82 -56.35
CA GLU A 958 24.20 76.96 -57.79
C GLU A 958 23.12 77.83 -58.46
N GLU A 959 21.83 77.59 -58.17
CA GLU A 959 20.71 78.41 -58.64
C GLU A 959 20.81 79.88 -58.16
N LYS A 960 21.19 80.11 -56.89
CA LYS A 960 21.46 81.46 -56.36
C LYS A 960 22.66 82.13 -57.04
N ASN A 961 23.73 81.39 -57.30
CA ASN A 961 24.91 81.92 -57.99
C ASN A 961 24.59 82.29 -59.44
N GLU A 962 23.79 81.49 -60.14
CA GLU A 962 23.32 81.81 -61.50
C GLU A 962 22.44 83.07 -61.52
N ALA A 963 21.56 83.25 -60.52
CA ALA A 963 20.77 84.47 -60.37
C ALA A 963 21.65 85.70 -60.09
N LEU A 964 22.66 85.57 -59.22
CA LEU A 964 23.64 86.64 -58.94
C LEU A 964 24.51 86.98 -60.15
N LEU A 965 24.86 85.99 -60.98
CA LEU A 965 25.58 86.23 -62.23
C LEU A 965 24.71 87.02 -63.23
N LYS A 966 23.42 86.70 -63.36
CA LYS A 966 22.47 87.44 -64.19
C LYS A 966 22.24 88.88 -63.70
N GLU A 967 22.12 89.10 -62.39
CA GLU A 967 22.07 90.46 -61.82
C GLU A 967 23.40 91.20 -61.99
N ARG A 968 24.55 90.53 -61.88
CA ARG A 968 25.85 91.13 -62.19
C ARG A 968 25.96 91.56 -63.66
N GLU A 969 25.49 90.74 -64.60
CA GLU A 969 25.44 91.10 -66.02
C GLU A 969 24.49 92.27 -66.27
N ARG A 970 23.31 92.27 -65.62
CA ARG A 970 22.35 93.37 -65.68
C ARG A 970 22.94 94.69 -65.14
N LEU A 971 23.63 94.64 -64.00
CA LEU A 971 24.34 95.80 -63.42
C LEU A 971 25.53 96.25 -64.27
N ILE A 972 26.18 95.34 -65.02
CA ILE A 972 27.21 95.72 -66.01
C ILE A 972 26.58 96.47 -67.18
N ILE A 973 25.44 95.99 -67.71
CA ILE A 973 24.70 96.67 -68.77
C ILE A 973 24.19 98.04 -68.30
N GLU A 974 23.64 98.12 -67.08
CA GLU A 974 23.17 99.37 -66.48
C GLU A 974 24.33 100.33 -66.21
N ARG A 975 25.47 99.85 -65.70
CA ARG A 975 26.72 100.63 -65.59
C ARG A 975 27.17 101.14 -66.94
N ASP A 976 27.15 100.33 -67.99
CA ASP A 976 27.65 100.72 -69.30
C ASP A 976 26.72 101.70 -70.00
N SER A 977 25.39 101.57 -69.82
CA SER A 977 24.42 102.58 -70.25
C SER A 977 24.53 103.88 -69.43
N LEU A 978 24.70 103.79 -68.10
CA LEU A 978 24.97 104.97 -67.26
C LEU A 978 26.30 105.63 -67.62
N ARG A 979 27.31 104.84 -68.01
CA ARG A 979 28.59 105.35 -68.51
C ARG A 979 28.41 106.02 -69.86
N GLU A 980 27.63 105.46 -70.77
CA GLU A 980 27.31 106.06 -72.07
C GLU A 980 26.58 107.40 -71.87
N THR A 981 25.54 107.46 -71.03
CA THR A 981 24.89 108.74 -70.66
C THR A 981 25.81 109.70 -69.89
N THR A 982 26.80 109.20 -69.14
CA THR A 982 27.82 110.03 -68.48
C THR A 982 28.86 110.54 -69.47
N GLU A 983 29.19 109.79 -70.51
CA GLU A 983 30.07 110.22 -71.62
C GLU A 983 29.33 111.19 -72.55
N GLU A 984 28.02 111.05 -72.74
CA GLU A 984 27.14 112.06 -73.35
C GLU A 984 27.07 113.34 -72.51
N LEU A 985 26.78 113.23 -71.21
CA LEU A 985 26.78 114.37 -70.28
C LEU A 985 28.17 115.03 -70.19
N SER A 986 29.25 114.24 -70.22
CA SER A 986 30.62 114.74 -70.26
C SER A 986 30.95 115.40 -71.60
N CYS A 987 30.38 114.97 -72.73
CA CYS A 987 30.44 115.73 -73.98
C CYS A 987 29.70 117.08 -73.88
N THR A 988 28.55 117.14 -73.21
CA THR A 988 27.87 118.43 -72.95
C THR A 988 28.61 119.32 -71.95
N GLN A 989 29.29 118.75 -70.94
CA GLN A 989 30.13 119.49 -69.99
C GLN A 989 31.51 119.85 -70.54
N ALA A 990 32.07 119.10 -71.50
CA ALA A 990 33.30 119.46 -72.20
C ALA A 990 33.09 120.67 -73.13
N GLN A 991 31.86 120.85 -73.66
CA GLN A 991 31.42 122.12 -74.26
C GLN A 991 31.25 123.27 -73.23
N GLN A 992 31.33 122.98 -71.93
CA GLN A 992 31.46 123.96 -70.84
C GLN A 992 32.87 124.00 -70.22
N THR A 993 33.89 123.53 -70.93
CA THR A 993 35.22 124.11 -70.75
C THR A 993 35.14 125.60 -71.12
N GLN A 994 35.33 126.52 -70.17
CA GLN A 994 35.95 127.87 -70.33
C GLN A 994 35.60 128.93 -69.26
N LEU A 995 34.82 128.62 -68.21
CA LEU A 995 34.61 129.57 -67.10
C LEU A 995 35.01 128.99 -65.73
N PHE A 996 35.83 129.77 -65.02
CA PHE A 996 36.33 129.58 -63.65
C PHE A 996 37.41 128.51 -63.39
N GLN A 997 38.63 128.88 -63.83
CA GLN A 997 39.83 128.67 -63.02
C GLN A 997 39.70 129.30 -61.62
N ALA A 998 40.54 128.79 -60.69
CA ALA A 998 41.18 129.49 -59.55
C ALA A 998 40.86 129.00 -58.11
N GLY A 999 41.45 127.85 -57.74
CA GLY A 999 42.33 127.67 -56.56
C GLY A 999 41.87 127.95 -55.12
N LEU A 1000 42.09 126.98 -54.22
CA LEU A 1000 43.06 127.00 -53.10
C LEU A 1000 42.90 125.76 -52.17
N LEU A 1001 43.97 125.41 -51.45
CA LEU A 1001 44.16 124.27 -50.52
C LEU A 1001 43.56 124.58 -49.09
N PRO A 1002 43.68 123.75 -48.00
CA PRO A 1002 44.43 122.47 -47.81
C PRO A 1002 43.78 121.34 -46.93
N ASP A 1003 44.42 120.15 -47.00
CA ASP A 1003 44.78 119.16 -45.94
C ASP A 1003 43.75 118.59 -44.89
N GLY A 1004 43.88 117.29 -44.59
CA GLY A 1004 43.11 116.57 -43.54
C GLY A 1004 42.87 115.06 -43.79
N SER A 1005 43.44 114.19 -42.95
CA SER A 1005 43.18 112.72 -42.87
C SER A 1005 42.10 112.39 -41.80
N PRO A 1006 41.67 111.12 -41.49
CA PRO A 1006 42.10 109.79 -42.00
C PRO A 1006 40.97 108.72 -42.23
N SER A 1007 41.38 107.52 -42.67
CA SER A 1007 40.80 106.18 -42.34
C SER A 1007 39.26 106.00 -42.25
N HIS A 1008 38.63 105.50 -43.32
CA HIS A 1008 37.24 105.01 -43.29
C HIS A 1008 37.12 103.52 -42.95
N GLY A 1009 36.47 103.23 -41.82
CA GLY A 1009 35.90 101.92 -41.48
C GLY A 1009 34.62 102.11 -40.68
N ASN A 1010 33.57 101.34 -41.00
CA ASN A 1010 32.24 101.36 -40.37
C ASN A 1010 31.37 102.62 -40.59
N LEU A 1011 30.85 102.78 -41.81
CA LEU A 1011 29.66 103.61 -42.10
C LEU A 1011 28.41 102.74 -42.40
N ALA A 1012 28.19 101.69 -41.59
CA ALA A 1012 27.12 100.70 -41.78
C ALA A 1012 26.18 100.52 -40.57
N SER A 1013 26.29 101.39 -39.55
CA SER A 1013 25.54 101.26 -38.28
C SER A 1013 24.48 102.34 -38.03
N GLU A 1014 24.29 103.30 -38.94
CA GLU A 1014 23.36 104.44 -38.75
C GLU A 1014 22.18 104.47 -39.75
N MET A 1015 21.96 103.41 -40.53
CA MET A 1015 20.82 103.29 -41.46
C MET A 1015 19.88 102.11 -41.15
N LEU A 1016 19.59 101.86 -39.87
CA LEU A 1016 18.63 100.83 -39.43
C LEU A 1016 17.53 101.43 -38.54
N PRO A 1017 16.23 101.20 -38.84
CA PRO A 1017 15.11 101.71 -38.02
C PRO A 1017 15.12 101.17 -36.57
N VAL A 1018 14.61 101.99 -35.65
CA VAL A 1018 14.67 101.77 -34.19
C VAL A 1018 14.04 100.42 -33.78
N GLU A 1019 12.95 99.99 -34.43
CA GLU A 1019 12.28 98.72 -34.09
C GLU A 1019 13.17 97.48 -34.28
N TYR A 1020 14.06 97.50 -35.29
CA TYR A 1020 15.00 96.41 -35.51
C TYR A 1020 16.14 96.40 -34.49
N ARG A 1021 16.53 97.58 -33.98
CA ARG A 1021 17.57 97.72 -32.95
C ARG A 1021 17.09 97.19 -31.59
N GLU A 1022 15.85 97.47 -31.20
CA GLU A 1022 15.27 96.91 -29.97
C GLU A 1022 15.05 95.39 -30.06
N LYS A 1023 14.58 94.90 -31.22
CA LYS A 1023 14.35 93.45 -31.42
C LYS A 1023 15.65 92.65 -31.41
N PHE A 1024 16.72 93.20 -31.99
CA PHE A 1024 18.07 92.62 -31.92
C PHE A 1024 18.61 92.57 -30.48
N LEU A 1025 18.44 93.65 -29.71
CA LEU A 1025 18.87 93.69 -28.31
C LEU A 1025 18.08 92.73 -27.40
N ARG A 1026 16.77 92.58 -27.61
CA ARG A 1026 15.97 91.57 -26.89
C ARG A 1026 16.43 90.14 -27.21
N LEU A 1027 16.61 89.81 -28.49
CA LEU A 1027 17.08 88.48 -28.91
C LEU A 1027 18.52 88.17 -28.45
N GLN A 1028 19.39 89.17 -28.31
CA GLN A 1028 20.70 89.03 -27.68
C GLN A 1028 20.60 88.77 -26.16
N HIS A 1029 19.70 89.46 -25.46
CA HIS A 1029 19.50 89.27 -24.03
C HIS A 1029 18.90 87.88 -23.73
N GLU A 1030 17.91 87.46 -24.51
CA GLU A 1030 17.25 86.15 -24.41
C GLU A 1030 18.23 85.00 -24.70
N ASN A 1031 19.04 85.09 -25.77
CA ASN A 1031 20.13 84.13 -26.03
C ASN A 1031 21.16 84.07 -24.90
N LYS A 1032 21.45 85.21 -24.24
CA LYS A 1032 22.40 85.25 -23.12
C LYS A 1032 21.84 84.56 -21.88
N MET A 1033 20.56 84.73 -21.58
CA MET A 1033 19.90 84.07 -20.45
C MET A 1033 19.76 82.55 -20.66
N LEU A 1034 19.38 82.12 -21.86
CA LEU A 1034 19.27 80.69 -22.19
C LEU A 1034 20.62 79.94 -22.06
N ARG A 1035 21.73 80.57 -22.46
CA ARG A 1035 23.09 80.00 -22.28
C ARG A 1035 23.49 79.84 -20.82
N VAL A 1036 23.11 80.77 -19.95
CA VAL A 1036 23.39 80.67 -18.50
C VAL A 1036 22.54 79.58 -17.85
N GLN A 1037 21.29 79.38 -18.28
CA GLN A 1037 20.45 78.27 -17.80
C GLN A 1037 20.98 76.88 -18.23
N GLN A 1038 21.46 76.72 -19.48
CA GLN A 1038 22.09 75.46 -19.90
C GLN A 1038 23.33 75.13 -19.06
N GLN A 1039 24.24 76.10 -18.89
CA GLN A 1039 25.47 75.92 -18.11
C GLN A 1039 25.21 75.57 -16.64
N GLY A 1040 24.09 75.99 -16.05
CA GLY A 1040 23.69 75.54 -14.71
C GLY A 1040 23.41 74.03 -14.66
N SER A 1041 22.48 73.57 -15.51
CA SER A 1041 22.06 72.14 -15.52
C SER A 1041 23.14 71.17 -15.99
N GLU A 1042 24.06 71.63 -16.85
CA GLU A 1042 25.20 70.81 -17.30
C GLU A 1042 26.23 70.64 -16.16
N ASN A 1043 26.49 71.67 -15.37
CA ASN A 1043 27.43 71.59 -14.24
C ASN A 1043 26.90 70.72 -13.08
N GLU A 1044 25.58 70.76 -12.78
CA GLU A 1044 24.99 69.85 -11.78
C GLU A 1044 25.12 68.38 -12.23
N ARG A 1045 24.81 68.07 -13.50
CA ARG A 1045 25.01 66.73 -14.06
C ARG A 1045 26.46 66.27 -14.05
N ILE A 1046 27.41 67.17 -14.30
CA ILE A 1046 28.84 66.84 -14.25
C ILE A 1046 29.25 66.49 -12.81
N ALA A 1047 28.74 67.21 -11.81
CA ALA A 1047 29.02 66.90 -10.40
C ALA A 1047 28.40 65.55 -9.96
N GLU A 1048 27.15 65.25 -10.34
CA GLU A 1048 26.51 63.96 -10.06
C GLU A 1048 27.27 62.79 -10.71
N LEU A 1049 27.71 62.95 -11.97
CA LEU A 1049 28.51 61.94 -12.68
C LEU A 1049 29.90 61.75 -12.07
N GLN A 1050 30.51 62.79 -11.50
CA GLN A 1050 31.79 62.69 -10.79
C GLN A 1050 31.68 61.87 -9.51
N VAL A 1051 30.64 62.09 -8.70
CA VAL A 1051 30.40 61.30 -7.46
C VAL A 1051 30.19 59.82 -7.78
N MET A 1052 29.35 59.50 -8.78
CA MET A 1052 29.14 58.10 -9.20
C MET A 1052 30.42 57.46 -9.75
N LEU A 1053 31.27 58.21 -10.45
CA LEU A 1053 32.56 57.70 -10.93
C LEU A 1053 33.51 57.36 -9.77
N GLU A 1054 33.57 58.20 -8.74
CA GLU A 1054 34.38 57.95 -7.53
C GLU A 1054 33.89 56.73 -6.74
N GLU A 1055 32.58 56.54 -6.59
CA GLU A 1055 32.02 55.35 -5.92
C GLU A 1055 32.33 54.05 -6.69
N ILE A 1056 32.16 54.04 -8.02
CA ILE A 1056 32.49 52.88 -8.87
C ILE A 1056 33.99 52.56 -8.79
N GLN A 1057 34.86 53.58 -8.81
CA GLN A 1057 36.31 53.38 -8.65
C GLN A 1057 36.68 52.84 -7.27
N ARG A 1058 36.01 53.28 -6.19
CA ARG A 1058 36.24 52.75 -4.84
C ARG A 1058 35.86 51.28 -4.75
N MET A 1059 34.67 50.92 -5.23
CA MET A 1059 34.15 49.56 -5.21
C MET A 1059 35.00 48.60 -6.06
N LYS A 1060 35.50 49.05 -7.22
CA LYS A 1060 36.46 48.29 -8.03
C LYS A 1060 37.77 48.02 -7.27
N ASN A 1061 38.33 49.03 -6.60
CA ASN A 1061 39.57 48.87 -5.84
C ASN A 1061 39.41 47.89 -4.65
N GLU A 1062 38.25 47.92 -3.98
CA GLU A 1062 37.90 46.99 -2.89
C GLU A 1062 37.88 45.53 -3.43
N LEU A 1063 37.15 45.28 -4.52
CA LEU A 1063 37.09 43.96 -5.18
C LEU A 1063 38.46 43.47 -5.71
N GLU A 1064 39.29 44.36 -6.27
CA GLU A 1064 40.64 44.01 -6.70
C GLU A 1064 41.54 43.60 -5.52
N THR A 1065 41.38 44.22 -4.34
CA THR A 1065 42.11 43.79 -3.13
C THR A 1065 41.64 42.45 -2.58
N GLU A 1066 40.34 42.17 -2.57
CA GLU A 1066 39.80 40.86 -2.16
C GLU A 1066 40.25 39.75 -3.12
N LEU A 1067 40.17 39.99 -4.44
CA LEU A 1067 40.68 39.06 -5.45
C LEU A 1067 42.15 38.71 -5.21
N ARG A 1068 42.99 39.68 -4.81
CA ARG A 1068 44.41 39.44 -4.52
C ARG A 1068 44.62 38.61 -3.25
N LEU A 1069 43.79 38.79 -2.23
CA LEU A 1069 43.83 38.01 -0.98
C LEU A 1069 43.38 36.57 -1.22
N SER A 1070 42.28 36.36 -1.93
CA SER A 1070 41.76 35.02 -2.28
C SER A 1070 42.74 34.24 -3.16
N GLN A 1071 43.43 34.90 -4.10
CA GLN A 1071 44.52 34.27 -4.86
C GLN A 1071 45.70 33.81 -3.99
N GLY A 1072 45.96 34.49 -2.88
CA GLY A 1072 46.95 34.06 -1.88
C GLY A 1072 46.50 32.79 -1.16
N ARG A 1073 45.27 32.78 -0.64
CA ARG A 1073 44.66 31.65 0.07
C ARG A 1073 44.61 30.37 -0.77
N ILE A 1074 44.32 30.49 -2.07
CA ILE A 1074 44.36 29.34 -2.99
C ILE A 1074 45.77 28.74 -3.11
N ARG A 1075 46.83 29.56 -3.19
CA ARG A 1075 48.20 29.04 -3.29
C ARG A 1075 48.62 28.30 -2.02
N GLU A 1076 48.20 28.78 -0.85
CA GLU A 1076 48.42 28.09 0.42
C GLU A 1076 47.66 26.76 0.50
N LEU A 1077 46.37 26.74 0.12
CA LEU A 1077 45.58 25.51 0.06
C LEU A 1077 46.13 24.51 -0.97
N GLN A 1078 46.61 24.97 -2.13
CA GLN A 1078 47.26 24.12 -3.13
C GLN A 1078 48.53 23.46 -2.57
N LEU A 1079 49.38 24.21 -1.87
CA LEU A 1079 50.58 23.66 -1.22
C LEU A 1079 50.22 22.64 -0.13
N GLN A 1080 49.21 22.92 0.70
CA GLN A 1080 48.73 22.01 1.74
C GLN A 1080 48.16 20.70 1.14
N VAL A 1081 47.40 20.80 0.05
CA VAL A 1081 46.89 19.64 -0.70
C VAL A 1081 48.05 18.82 -1.31
N GLU A 1082 49.06 19.48 -1.89
CA GLU A 1082 50.21 18.79 -2.49
C GLU A 1082 51.09 18.08 -1.44
N ASP A 1083 51.28 18.68 -0.26
CA ASP A 1083 52.01 18.09 0.86
C ASP A 1083 51.22 16.92 1.49
N LEU A 1084 49.89 17.03 1.62
CA LEU A 1084 49.03 15.93 2.06
C LEU A 1084 49.03 14.76 1.06
N GLN A 1085 49.02 15.03 -0.24
CA GLN A 1085 49.15 13.99 -1.28
C GLN A 1085 50.50 13.27 -1.21
N LYS A 1086 51.60 13.99 -1.01
CA LYS A 1086 52.94 13.39 -0.81
C LYS A 1086 53.01 12.56 0.48
N ALA A 1087 52.39 13.03 1.57
CA ALA A 1087 52.30 12.27 2.81
C ALA A 1087 51.48 10.97 2.64
N LEU A 1088 50.41 11.00 1.85
CA LEU A 1088 49.59 9.83 1.54
C LEU A 1088 50.35 8.79 0.68
N GLN A 1089 51.11 9.24 -0.33
CA GLN A 1089 51.96 8.36 -1.16
C GLN A 1089 53.09 7.68 -0.37
N GLY A 1090 53.49 8.20 0.79
CA GLY A 1090 54.45 7.56 1.69
C GLY A 1090 53.91 6.36 2.48
N GLN A 1091 52.58 6.17 2.53
CA GLN A 1091 51.91 5.07 3.24
C GLN A 1091 51.28 4.08 2.24
N GLY A 1092 52.08 3.13 1.75
CA GLY A 1092 51.64 2.18 0.72
C GLY A 1092 50.45 1.28 1.12
N GLU A 1093 49.51 1.11 0.19
CA GLU A 1093 48.37 0.16 0.06
C GLU A 1093 47.59 -0.35 1.30
N LYS A 1094 47.79 0.20 2.50
CA LYS A 1094 46.97 -0.07 3.70
C LYS A 1094 46.49 1.22 4.35
N ALA A 1095 45.73 2.00 3.59
CA ALA A 1095 45.23 3.30 4.02
C ALA A 1095 43.90 3.69 3.34
N GLU A 1096 42.95 2.75 3.18
CA GLU A 1096 41.61 3.11 2.70
C GLU A 1096 40.79 3.93 3.71
N ASP A 1097 41.12 3.85 5.01
CA ASP A 1097 40.48 4.66 6.07
C ASP A 1097 41.48 5.44 6.93
N SER A 1098 42.40 6.17 6.30
CA SER A 1098 43.32 7.07 7.04
C SER A 1098 42.71 8.47 7.21
N HIS A 1099 42.86 9.03 8.41
CA HIS A 1099 42.47 10.41 8.74
C HIS A 1099 43.13 11.48 7.84
N LEU A 1100 44.26 11.15 7.20
CA LEU A 1100 44.91 12.00 6.19
C LEU A 1100 44.09 12.11 4.91
N LYS A 1101 43.39 11.05 4.48
CA LYS A 1101 42.57 11.06 3.26
C LYS A 1101 41.34 11.95 3.43
N ARG A 1102 40.59 11.81 4.54
CA ARG A 1102 39.45 12.70 4.86
C ARG A 1102 39.86 14.17 4.97
N LYS A 1103 41.06 14.47 5.48
CA LYS A 1103 41.62 15.84 5.49
C LYS A 1103 42.00 16.35 4.11
N LEU A 1104 42.54 15.49 3.25
CA LEU A 1104 42.85 15.83 1.87
C LEU A 1104 41.56 16.16 1.09
N ASP A 1105 40.51 15.34 1.24
CA ASP A 1105 39.22 15.54 0.58
C ASP A 1105 38.57 16.87 1.04
N ALA A 1106 38.55 17.15 2.35
CA ALA A 1106 38.05 18.42 2.90
C ALA A 1106 38.85 19.66 2.42
N HIS A 1107 40.18 19.56 2.29
CA HIS A 1107 40.98 20.66 1.74
C HIS A 1107 40.86 20.80 0.22
N MET A 1108 40.54 19.72 -0.51
CA MET A 1108 40.20 19.77 -1.93
C MET A 1108 38.86 20.47 -2.18
N GLU A 1109 37.87 20.23 -1.32
CA GLU A 1109 36.56 20.88 -1.36
C GLU A 1109 36.67 22.39 -1.07
N GLN A 1110 37.36 22.78 0.00
CA GLN A 1110 37.67 24.20 0.30
C GLN A 1110 38.47 24.89 -0.82
N LEU A 1111 39.33 24.14 -1.53
CA LEU A 1111 40.07 24.64 -2.68
C LEU A 1111 39.19 24.80 -3.93
N HIS A 1112 38.09 24.07 -4.05
CA HIS A 1112 37.09 24.28 -5.10
C HIS A 1112 36.23 25.51 -4.79
N GLU A 1113 35.66 25.61 -3.59
CA GLU A 1113 34.87 26.78 -3.17
C GLU A 1113 35.63 28.10 -3.38
N ALA A 1114 36.89 28.16 -2.94
CA ALA A 1114 37.72 29.36 -3.10
C ALA A 1114 38.04 29.70 -4.59
N LYS A 1115 38.05 28.73 -5.50
CA LYS A 1115 38.22 28.98 -6.94
C LYS A 1115 36.96 29.56 -7.57
N ASP A 1116 35.79 29.08 -7.17
CA ASP A 1116 34.50 29.54 -7.69
C ASP A 1116 34.19 30.96 -7.20
N GLU A 1117 34.56 31.29 -5.96
CA GLU A 1117 34.52 32.65 -5.41
C GLU A 1117 35.39 33.62 -6.22
N ILE A 1118 36.57 33.19 -6.68
CA ILE A 1118 37.42 33.99 -7.59
C ILE A 1118 36.81 34.18 -8.97
N MET A 1119 36.10 33.20 -9.54
CA MET A 1119 35.45 33.39 -10.84
C MET A 1119 34.38 34.47 -10.74
N LYS A 1120 33.52 34.40 -9.71
CA LYS A 1120 32.49 35.43 -9.46
C LYS A 1120 33.10 36.82 -9.25
N ASN A 1121 34.15 36.95 -8.43
CA ASN A 1121 34.79 38.25 -8.20
C ASN A 1121 35.51 38.80 -9.44
N LYS A 1122 35.96 37.95 -10.37
CA LYS A 1122 36.51 38.40 -11.67
C LYS A 1122 35.42 38.88 -12.61
N GLU A 1123 34.31 38.16 -12.72
CA GLU A 1123 33.16 38.55 -13.54
C GLU A 1123 32.63 39.93 -13.10
N LEU A 1124 32.46 40.16 -11.78
CA LEU A 1124 32.09 41.49 -11.26
C LEU A 1124 33.11 42.60 -11.58
N ILE A 1125 34.42 42.30 -11.65
CA ILE A 1125 35.44 43.30 -12.00
C ILE A 1125 35.46 43.61 -13.50
N GLU A 1126 35.13 42.64 -14.36
CA GLU A 1126 34.96 42.88 -15.81
C GLU A 1126 33.71 43.71 -16.08
N ASP A 1127 32.58 43.43 -15.42
CA ASP A 1127 31.33 44.19 -15.54
C ASP A 1127 31.46 45.66 -15.08
N LEU A 1128 32.43 45.97 -14.20
CA LEU A 1128 32.70 47.33 -13.70
C LEU A 1128 33.64 48.17 -14.60
N GLN A 1129 34.03 47.69 -15.79
CA GLN A 1129 34.89 48.46 -16.72
C GLN A 1129 34.09 49.19 -17.81
N PRO A 1130 34.11 50.54 -17.86
CA PRO A 1130 33.62 51.28 -19.02
C PRO A 1130 34.68 51.28 -20.14
N GLU A 1131 34.35 50.71 -21.30
CA GLU A 1131 35.15 50.91 -22.51
C GLU A 1131 35.16 52.40 -22.92
N THR A 1132 36.35 52.94 -23.19
CA THR A 1132 36.60 54.19 -23.96
C THR A 1132 36.58 55.55 -23.21
N VAL A 1133 37.47 55.80 -22.24
CA VAL A 1133 38.03 57.16 -21.99
C VAL A 1133 39.49 57.14 -21.49
N GLN A 1134 40.49 56.90 -22.36
CA GLN A 1134 41.90 57.24 -22.04
C GLN A 1134 42.87 57.34 -23.24
N SER A 1135 42.62 58.26 -24.19
CA SER A 1135 43.61 58.60 -25.23
C SER A 1135 43.58 60.07 -25.69
N SER A 1136 43.57 61.00 -24.73
CA SER A 1136 43.80 62.41 -25.04
C SER A 1136 44.53 63.12 -23.90
N LEU A 1137 45.87 63.16 -23.96
CA LEU A 1137 46.76 64.19 -23.38
C LEU A 1137 48.24 63.74 -23.54
N ASP A 1138 48.87 64.02 -24.69
CA ASP A 1138 50.10 64.84 -24.72
C ASP A 1138 50.56 65.20 -26.16
N PRO A 1139 51.23 66.35 -26.39
CA PRO A 1139 51.53 66.84 -27.73
C PRO A 1139 53.03 66.76 -28.10
N LYS A 1140 53.40 65.82 -29.00
CA LYS A 1140 54.52 65.92 -29.99
C LYS A 1140 54.81 64.56 -30.66
N LEU A 1141 54.51 64.45 -31.95
CA LEU A 1141 55.18 63.66 -33.03
C LEU A 1141 54.14 63.38 -34.14
N SER A 1142 54.55 63.37 -35.41
CA SER A 1142 53.61 63.41 -36.55
C SER A 1142 52.94 62.05 -36.85
N PRO A 1143 51.59 61.97 -36.91
CA PRO A 1143 50.89 60.68 -36.97
C PRO A 1143 50.86 60.02 -38.36
N ALA A 1144 50.99 60.80 -39.45
CA ALA A 1144 50.66 60.35 -40.81
C ALA A 1144 51.53 59.20 -41.38
N SER A 1145 52.70 58.89 -40.79
CA SER A 1145 53.60 57.84 -41.30
C SER A 1145 53.33 56.47 -40.66
N ALA A 1146 53.04 56.44 -39.36
CA ALA A 1146 52.87 55.20 -38.60
C ALA A 1146 51.55 54.49 -38.94
N GLU A 1147 50.44 55.26 -39.05
CA GLU A 1147 49.11 54.72 -39.36
C GLU A 1147 49.05 54.08 -40.75
N ILE A 1148 49.72 54.66 -41.76
CA ILE A 1148 49.78 54.08 -43.11
C ILE A 1148 50.53 52.74 -43.10
N GLN A 1149 51.54 52.59 -42.23
CA GLN A 1149 52.30 51.35 -42.12
C GLN A 1149 51.54 50.26 -41.34
N THR A 1150 50.82 50.60 -40.27
CA THR A 1150 49.94 49.64 -39.57
C THR A 1150 48.73 49.25 -40.42
N LEU A 1151 48.11 50.17 -41.15
CA LEU A 1151 47.01 49.85 -42.08
C LEU A 1151 47.47 48.91 -43.20
N LYS A 1152 48.67 49.09 -43.77
CA LYS A 1152 49.24 48.14 -44.75
C LYS A 1152 49.51 46.76 -44.16
N ASN A 1153 50.03 46.69 -42.93
CA ASN A 1153 50.26 45.42 -42.26
C ASN A 1153 48.94 44.68 -41.94
N MET A 1154 47.93 45.41 -41.45
CA MET A 1154 46.59 44.84 -41.19
C MET A 1154 45.88 44.39 -42.48
N LEU A 1155 46.07 45.09 -43.60
CA LEU A 1155 45.52 44.66 -44.89
C LEU A 1155 46.17 43.35 -45.35
N ALA A 1156 47.51 43.27 -45.31
CA ALA A 1156 48.25 42.06 -45.67
C ALA A 1156 47.93 40.86 -44.75
N GLU A 1157 47.61 41.11 -43.47
CA GLU A 1157 47.19 40.07 -42.53
C GLU A 1157 45.73 39.62 -42.76
N LYS A 1158 44.84 40.53 -43.17
CA LYS A 1158 43.47 40.19 -43.59
C LYS A 1158 43.43 39.43 -44.92
N ASP A 1159 44.24 39.80 -45.90
CA ASP A 1159 44.37 39.04 -47.16
C ASP A 1159 44.88 37.62 -46.90
N LYS A 1160 45.81 37.45 -45.94
CA LYS A 1160 46.25 36.12 -45.47
C LYS A 1160 45.13 35.31 -44.81
N LYS A 1161 44.25 35.95 -44.02
CA LYS A 1161 43.08 35.29 -43.40
C LYS A 1161 42.02 34.93 -44.43
N ILE A 1162 41.78 35.77 -45.44
CA ILE A 1162 40.85 35.46 -46.54
C ILE A 1162 41.35 34.22 -47.30
N LEU A 1163 42.63 34.19 -47.69
CA LEU A 1163 43.24 33.01 -48.34
C LEU A 1163 43.24 31.73 -47.48
N ALA A 1164 43.24 31.86 -46.14
CA ALA A 1164 43.09 30.71 -45.25
C ALA A 1164 41.63 30.21 -45.21
N LEU A 1165 40.66 31.12 -45.06
CA LEU A 1165 39.23 30.80 -45.03
C LEU A 1165 38.72 30.27 -46.38
N GLU A 1166 39.26 30.73 -47.51
CA GLU A 1166 38.96 30.18 -48.83
C GLU A 1166 39.42 28.72 -48.93
N ARG A 1167 40.62 28.39 -48.43
CA ARG A 1167 41.12 27.00 -48.37
C ARG A 1167 40.31 26.12 -47.42
N GLU A 1168 39.89 26.64 -46.27
CA GLU A 1168 39.03 25.91 -45.33
C GLU A 1168 37.63 25.66 -45.92
N CYS A 1169 37.07 26.62 -46.67
CA CYS A 1169 35.83 26.46 -47.41
C CYS A 1169 35.96 25.41 -48.53
N GLU A 1170 37.09 25.37 -49.22
CA GLU A 1170 37.37 24.38 -50.27
C GLU A 1170 37.61 22.96 -49.68
N GLN A 1171 38.26 22.85 -48.53
CA GLN A 1171 38.34 21.61 -47.75
C GLN A 1171 37.00 21.18 -47.14
N ALA A 1172 36.13 22.12 -46.76
CA ALA A 1172 34.77 21.80 -46.29
C ALA A 1172 33.93 21.20 -47.43
N LYS A 1173 34.01 21.76 -48.65
CA LYS A 1173 33.35 21.20 -49.84
C LYS A 1173 33.88 19.81 -50.21
N LEU A 1174 35.18 19.57 -50.05
CA LEU A 1174 35.77 18.23 -50.23
C LEU A 1174 35.24 17.24 -49.19
N ARG A 1175 35.18 17.61 -47.92
CA ARG A 1175 34.59 16.76 -46.86
C ARG A 1175 33.10 16.48 -47.10
N GLU A 1176 32.32 17.48 -47.51
CA GLU A 1176 30.90 17.29 -47.87
C GLU A 1176 30.72 16.33 -49.08
N TYR A 1177 31.70 16.32 -50.00
CA TYR A 1177 31.73 15.38 -51.13
C TYR A 1177 32.16 13.97 -50.70
N GLU A 1178 33.13 13.85 -49.79
CA GLU A 1178 33.52 12.58 -49.16
C GLU A 1178 32.38 11.98 -48.33
N GLU A 1179 31.66 12.77 -47.53
CA GLU A 1179 30.48 12.31 -46.79
C GLU A 1179 29.38 11.81 -47.74
N LYS A 1180 29.10 12.53 -48.83
CA LYS A 1180 28.14 12.07 -49.86
C LYS A 1180 28.61 10.77 -50.52
N LEU A 1181 29.90 10.59 -50.77
CA LEU A 1181 30.47 9.34 -51.27
C LEU A 1181 30.37 8.20 -50.24
N ILE A 1182 30.65 8.48 -48.96
CA ILE A 1182 30.55 7.50 -47.86
C ILE A 1182 29.09 7.07 -47.66
N VAL A 1183 28.14 8.00 -47.59
CA VAL A 1183 26.70 7.72 -47.49
C VAL A 1183 26.23 6.91 -48.71
N THR A 1184 26.68 7.25 -49.92
CA THR A 1184 26.36 6.49 -51.13
C THR A 1184 26.96 5.08 -51.09
N ALA A 1185 28.20 4.93 -50.62
CA ALA A 1185 28.84 3.63 -50.45
C ALA A 1185 28.15 2.77 -49.37
N TRP A 1186 27.73 3.39 -48.26
CA TRP A 1186 27.00 2.72 -47.18
C TRP A 1186 25.61 2.27 -47.64
N ASN A 1187 24.89 3.11 -48.39
CA ASN A 1187 23.59 2.76 -48.96
C ASN A 1187 23.73 1.61 -49.98
N ASN A 1188 24.72 1.68 -50.88
CA ASN A 1188 25.03 0.59 -51.82
C ASN A 1188 25.42 -0.71 -51.10
N LYS A 1189 26.16 -0.63 -49.99
CA LYS A 1189 26.55 -1.80 -49.19
C LYS A 1189 25.38 -2.37 -48.38
N SER A 1190 24.48 -1.52 -47.90
CA SER A 1190 23.21 -1.93 -47.27
C SER A 1190 22.29 -2.63 -48.27
N LEU A 1191 22.13 -2.08 -49.47
CA LEU A 1191 21.44 -2.72 -50.60
C LEU A 1191 22.07 -4.08 -50.97
N SER A 1192 23.41 -4.17 -50.97
CA SER A 1192 24.12 -5.44 -51.19
C SER A 1192 23.82 -6.47 -50.09
N PHE A 1193 23.81 -6.07 -48.81
CA PHE A 1193 23.47 -6.97 -47.70
C PHE A 1193 21.99 -7.39 -47.72
N GLN A 1194 21.06 -6.48 -48.03
CA GLN A 1194 19.66 -6.84 -48.25
C GLN A 1194 19.50 -7.83 -49.40
N LYS A 1195 20.24 -7.63 -50.50
CA LYS A 1195 20.21 -8.54 -51.65
C LYS A 1195 20.76 -9.92 -51.30
N LEU A 1196 21.88 -10.00 -50.60
CA LEU A 1196 22.45 -11.25 -50.07
C LEU A 1196 21.52 -11.93 -49.05
N ALA A 1197 20.81 -11.18 -48.21
CA ALA A 1197 19.82 -11.72 -47.27
C ALA A 1197 18.59 -12.28 -48.01
N ILE A 1198 18.14 -11.64 -49.09
CA ILE A 1198 17.06 -12.12 -49.96
C ILE A 1198 17.50 -13.36 -50.74
N GLU A 1199 18.69 -13.35 -51.33
CA GLU A 1199 19.27 -14.49 -52.06
C GLU A 1199 19.51 -15.69 -51.13
N SER A 1200 19.98 -15.45 -49.90
CA SER A 1200 20.08 -16.47 -48.84
C SER A 1200 18.70 -17.05 -48.50
N ARG A 1201 17.69 -16.21 -48.21
CA ARG A 1201 16.31 -16.67 -47.93
C ARG A 1201 15.68 -17.45 -49.09
N LEU A 1202 16.01 -17.11 -50.34
CA LEU A 1202 15.58 -17.85 -51.52
C LEU A 1202 16.32 -19.19 -51.66
N ALA A 1203 17.61 -19.24 -51.33
CA ALA A 1203 18.40 -20.47 -51.30
C ALA A 1203 17.92 -21.44 -50.20
N THR A 1204 17.61 -20.96 -48.98
CA THR A 1204 17.05 -21.80 -47.90
C THR A 1204 15.66 -22.35 -48.25
N ARG A 1205 14.91 -21.67 -49.13
CA ARG A 1205 13.59 -22.14 -49.59
C ARG A 1205 13.70 -23.18 -50.72
N ALA A 1206 14.86 -23.28 -51.39
CA ALA A 1206 15.11 -24.23 -52.47
C ALA A 1206 15.61 -25.61 -51.98
N THR A 1207 16.05 -25.73 -50.73
CA THR A 1207 16.60 -26.98 -50.16
C THR A 1207 15.59 -27.86 -49.42
N VAL A 1208 14.32 -27.44 -49.31
CA VAL A 1208 13.28 -28.14 -48.50
C VAL A 1208 12.20 -28.83 -49.36
N SER A 1209 12.21 -28.68 -50.68
CA SER A 1209 11.27 -29.39 -51.58
C SER A 1209 11.97 -29.95 -52.82
N GLY A 1210 12.01 -31.28 -52.94
CA GLY A 1210 12.57 -31.96 -54.11
C GLY A 1210 11.66 -31.87 -55.35
N THR A 1211 12.30 -32.08 -56.51
CA THR A 1211 11.75 -32.13 -57.89
C THR A 1211 11.27 -30.81 -58.55
N PRO A 1212 11.44 -30.65 -59.90
CA PRO A 1212 11.54 -29.33 -60.53
C PRO A 1212 10.50 -29.04 -61.63
N MET A 1213 10.14 -27.76 -61.83
CA MET A 1213 9.84 -27.12 -63.15
C MET A 1213 9.34 -25.68 -62.97
N GLY A 1214 9.49 -24.84 -64.01
CA GLY A 1214 8.69 -23.62 -64.18
C GLY A 1214 9.37 -22.27 -63.85
N GLN A 1215 10.33 -21.82 -64.67
CA GLN A 1215 10.73 -20.41 -64.64
C GLN A 1215 9.60 -19.52 -65.18
N SER A 1216 9.15 -18.56 -64.37
CA SER A 1216 8.18 -17.53 -64.79
C SER A 1216 8.77 -16.58 -65.84
N PHE A 1217 7.98 -16.26 -66.86
CA PHE A 1217 8.27 -15.32 -67.96
C PHE A 1217 8.85 -13.97 -67.49
N LEU A 1218 8.44 -13.50 -66.31
CA LEU A 1218 8.94 -12.25 -65.71
C LEU A 1218 10.42 -12.30 -65.28
N ALA A 1219 11.01 -13.49 -65.11
CA ALA A 1219 12.43 -13.64 -64.78
C ALA A 1219 13.34 -13.40 -66.00
N GLN A 1220 12.92 -13.85 -67.19
CA GLN A 1220 13.69 -13.65 -68.44
C GLN A 1220 13.76 -12.17 -68.82
N GLN A 1221 12.67 -11.41 -68.60
CA GLN A 1221 12.62 -9.98 -68.95
C GLN A 1221 13.59 -9.11 -68.14
N ARG A 1222 14.07 -9.58 -66.97
CA ARG A 1222 15.04 -8.85 -66.13
C ARG A 1222 16.51 -9.11 -66.46
N GLN A 1223 16.83 -10.12 -67.28
CA GLN A 1223 18.23 -10.39 -67.69
C GLN A 1223 18.68 -9.56 -68.89
N VAL A 1224 17.75 -9.06 -69.71
CA VAL A 1224 18.07 -8.34 -70.97
C VAL A 1224 18.53 -6.89 -70.72
N THR A 1225 18.12 -6.24 -69.62
CA THR A 1225 18.35 -4.81 -69.38
C THR A 1225 19.71 -4.43 -68.80
N ASN A 1226 20.48 -5.37 -68.23
CA ASN A 1226 21.78 -5.06 -67.61
C ASN A 1226 23.00 -5.14 -68.57
N ALA A 1227 22.79 -5.44 -69.85
CA ALA A 1227 23.89 -5.62 -70.82
C ALA A 1227 24.45 -4.32 -71.43
N ARG A 1228 24.02 -3.12 -70.99
CA ARG A 1228 24.48 -1.83 -71.53
C ARG A 1228 24.68 -0.75 -70.46
N ARG A 1229 25.85 -0.76 -69.82
CA ARG A 1229 26.67 0.44 -69.46
C ARG A 1229 27.88 0.02 -68.63
N VAL A 1230 28.93 -0.45 -69.31
CA VAL A 1230 30.30 -0.38 -68.81
C VAL A 1230 31.05 0.57 -69.74
N LEU A 1231 31.41 1.74 -69.23
CA LEU A 1231 32.38 2.63 -69.84
C LEU A 1231 33.42 2.95 -68.77
N ALA A 1232 34.66 2.61 -69.07
CA ALA A 1232 35.80 2.80 -68.18
C ALA A 1232 36.37 4.21 -68.32
N VAL A 1233 36.89 4.76 -67.22
CA VAL A 1233 37.92 5.80 -67.25
C VAL A 1233 39.01 5.40 -66.25
N SER A 1234 40.25 5.46 -66.69
CA SER A 1234 41.47 5.04 -65.97
C SER A 1234 42.03 6.14 -65.07
N MET A 1235 42.52 5.77 -63.89
CA MET A 1235 43.33 6.62 -63.01
C MET A 1235 44.79 6.70 -63.51
N PRO A 1236 45.41 7.89 -63.62
CA PRO A 1236 46.86 8.04 -63.72
C PRO A 1236 47.52 8.01 -62.34
N SER A 1237 48.76 7.51 -62.30
CA SER A 1237 49.59 7.39 -61.10
C SER A 1237 50.40 8.65 -60.77
N SER A 1238 50.52 8.96 -59.48
CA SER A 1238 51.67 9.59 -58.79
C SER A 1238 52.25 10.93 -59.30
N ILE A 1239 52.52 11.87 -58.37
CA ILE A 1239 53.89 12.32 -58.02
C ILE A 1239 53.84 13.29 -56.82
N SER A 1240 54.93 13.30 -56.06
CA SER A 1240 55.19 14.13 -54.87
C SER A 1240 55.00 15.65 -55.04
N LYS A 1241 54.40 16.29 -54.04
CA LYS A 1241 55.16 16.93 -52.94
C LYS A 1241 54.27 17.24 -51.73
#